data_AF-A0A959DCU7-F1
#
_entry.id   AF-A0A959DCU7-F1
#
_cell.length_a   1.000
_cell.length_b   1.000
_cell.length_c   1.000
_cell.angle_alpha   90.00
_cell.angle_beta   90.00
_cell.angle_gamma   90.00
#
_symmetry.space_group_name_H-M   'P 1'
#
loop_
_entity.id
_entity.type
_entity.pdbx_description
1 polymer ?
#
loop_
_entity_poly.entity_id
_entity_poly.type
_entity_poly.pdbx_seq_one_letter_code
_entity_poly.pdbx_strand_id
1 'polypeptide(L)'
;MKHLFYLIIFLAVSPSLEAQREVPLQGNRILSRYYAEREAQMPPGWRESQELEFRGPARACMLEQAGKTYINAGQTRYIDTNIDTSGLGENGQFSCLNCDGNPIGATAIADDSLMIAAAADVLAAEYSFTVEYCASEGCRQAAFPVVARRRGAHYFPPAIELPSEGRVLAEGQAELLPGPLACNKFIDAEDRYEGRDQRFYFTTYTDVDSSFYYDASRYAGTDSVYLVLCDTFAICDTFHFAFNILRDTIKLGVSGRDVFMDDFSNEGPVTDPSLWLDSDTYVNREFAVNPPTVGVATFDGLGPKGQPFGGGLGPADRLTSTYLDLTAIADDLFLSFWLQPGGLGERPRPQDDLVLEYKDFNGDWDEFALINLDSFQVAPGEISPFRFHSFPLPPLYKHGAFQFRLTNYNSRNGINNIWQLDYVRLSSSRDSTLDDIAFTQPPETILNTYRSMPWRHFEGIEAEELSPFIEVKIRNIFSDDNNAGDDSSVSIEELMTGTELFNVPLLATLQEVNFSAGLFKERTYDLRGGPLFAPTPYNNYLAQMRSDAFDGPELLLFRTRYILAPGSAAQVNAPGYESVLRNDTVSSITVFDNYFAYDDGTAESALVAQEDDQIAVKFTATVDDTLRAIRMHFPHMISDVSNQEFNLKVWIGFLDGEPEFVMNFLRPLYPDQLADTLQGFTTYLLADANGNLDPLPIPAGDFYIGWEQLTNCNFTDCIPFGLDKNTPRGQALSYFKRGNSDEWRSFPELGIPIPAGALMVRPVVGSETPVATSTEEATEAFQLKVFPNPAQGLLNFLPAEGAYGDYRIELYNSLGQRVHQGPMPAQLNVGRFASGLYFLKAANFRTNRWVQRRVVIE
;
A
#
# COMPACT_ATOMS: atom_id res chain seq x y z
N MET A 1 -26.95 9.21 37.83
CA MET A 1 -26.26 7.93 37.51
C MET A 1 -26.03 7.72 36.02
N LYS A 2 -26.96 8.11 35.11
CA LYS A 2 -26.71 8.09 33.64
C LYS A 2 -25.63 9.07 33.12
N HIS A 3 -25.29 10.12 33.88
CA HIS A 3 -24.23 11.08 33.51
C HIS A 3 -22.79 10.66 33.91
N LEU A 4 -22.63 9.59 34.70
CA LEU A 4 -21.31 9.08 35.06
C LEU A 4 -20.76 8.09 34.02
N PHE A 5 -21.63 7.54 33.17
CA PHE A 5 -21.29 6.54 32.14
C PHE A 5 -20.62 7.16 30.91
N TYR A 6 -21.07 8.35 30.48
CA TYR A 6 -20.45 9.08 29.36
C TYR A 6 -19.06 9.67 29.69
N LEU A 7 -18.75 9.90 30.97
CA LEU A 7 -17.46 10.45 31.39
C LEU A 7 -16.33 9.39 31.43
N ILE A 8 -16.69 8.10 31.50
CA ILE A 8 -15.74 6.99 31.50
C ILE A 8 -15.43 6.52 30.06
N ILE A 9 -16.39 6.66 29.13
CA ILE A 9 -16.20 6.31 27.71
C ILE A 9 -15.29 7.33 27.00
N PHE A 10 -15.25 8.59 27.45
CA PHE A 10 -14.35 9.62 26.90
C PHE A 10 -12.87 9.46 27.28
N LEU A 11 -12.55 8.56 28.21
CA LEU A 11 -11.16 8.24 28.58
C LEU A 11 -10.55 7.13 27.72
N ALA A 12 -11.33 6.45 26.87
CA ALA A 12 -10.87 5.33 26.06
C ALA A 12 -10.89 5.56 24.54
N VAL A 13 -11.47 6.66 24.04
CA VAL A 13 -11.61 6.86 22.59
C VAL A 13 -11.32 8.31 22.21
N SER A 14 -10.07 8.58 21.81
CA SER A 14 -9.74 9.73 20.96
C SER A 14 -8.65 9.29 19.99
N PRO A 15 -8.83 9.49 18.67
CA PRO A 15 -8.08 8.76 17.66
C PRO A 15 -6.62 9.11 17.79
N SER A 16 -5.81 8.08 17.81
CA SER A 16 -4.38 8.18 17.72
C SER A 16 -3.97 7.95 16.28
N LEU A 17 -3.24 8.93 15.73
CA LEU A 17 -2.52 8.80 14.48
C LEU A 17 -1.30 7.92 14.78
N GLU A 18 -1.39 6.62 14.52
CA GLU A 18 -0.38 5.65 14.95
C GLU A 18 -0.10 4.62 13.86
N ALA A 19 1.13 4.12 13.85
CA ALA A 19 1.65 3.21 12.85
C ALA A 19 1.10 1.80 13.05
N GLN A 20 0.68 1.18 11.95
CA GLN A 20 -0.03 -0.09 11.85
C GLN A 20 0.95 -1.24 11.65
N ARG A 21 0.87 -2.25 12.53
CA ARG A 21 1.59 -3.51 12.39
C ARG A 21 0.82 -4.44 11.44
N GLU A 22 1.58 -5.16 10.62
CA GLU A 22 1.14 -5.83 9.40
C GLU A 22 -0.20 -6.57 9.48
N VAL A 23 -0.98 -6.35 8.44
CA VAL A 23 -2.04 -7.27 8.02
C VAL A 23 -1.40 -8.57 7.56
N PRO A 24 -1.80 -9.74 8.09
CA PRO A 24 -1.45 -10.99 7.47
C PRO A 24 -2.08 -11.04 6.06
N LEU A 25 -1.27 -10.91 5.02
CA LEU A 25 -1.67 -11.18 3.62
C LEU A 25 -1.91 -12.68 3.37
N GLN A 26 -2.13 -13.48 4.42
CA GLN A 26 -2.41 -14.91 4.35
C GLN A 26 -3.60 -15.21 3.43
N GLY A 27 -4.56 -14.27 3.32
CA GLY A 27 -5.69 -14.34 2.40
C GLY A 27 -5.37 -14.08 0.92
N ASN A 28 -4.24 -13.43 0.61
CA ASN A 28 -3.75 -13.19 -0.75
C ASN A 28 -2.24 -13.53 -0.82
N ARG A 29 -1.96 -14.83 -1.01
CA ARG A 29 -0.60 -15.39 -0.83
C ARG A 29 0.40 -14.92 -1.88
N ILE A 30 -0.07 -14.58 -3.08
CA ILE A 30 0.76 -14.02 -4.15
C ILE A 30 1.34 -12.68 -3.68
N LEU A 31 0.47 -11.79 -3.19
CA LEU A 31 0.87 -10.53 -2.56
C LEU A 31 1.80 -10.77 -1.36
N SER A 32 1.42 -11.67 -0.45
CA SER A 32 2.23 -12.00 0.74
C SER A 32 3.66 -12.40 0.39
N ARG A 33 3.84 -13.25 -0.61
CA ARG A 33 5.16 -13.71 -1.05
C ARG A 33 5.94 -12.59 -1.70
N TYR A 34 5.32 -11.85 -2.61
CA TYR A 34 5.94 -10.73 -3.32
C TYR A 34 6.49 -9.68 -2.33
N TYR A 35 5.74 -9.33 -1.28
CA TYR A 35 6.21 -8.37 -0.29
C TYR A 35 7.24 -8.91 0.68
N ALA A 36 7.12 -10.17 1.11
CA ALA A 36 8.14 -10.79 1.95
C ALA A 36 9.50 -10.80 1.26
N GLU A 37 9.54 -11.09 -0.04
CA GLU A 37 10.75 -11.05 -0.86
C GLU A 37 11.33 -9.63 -1.00
N ARG A 38 10.47 -8.60 -1.09
CA ARG A 38 10.91 -7.19 -1.13
C ARG A 38 11.41 -6.67 0.21
N GLU A 39 10.75 -7.02 1.31
CA GLU A 39 11.11 -6.56 2.66
C GLU A 39 12.44 -7.15 3.11
N ALA A 40 12.69 -8.43 2.81
CA ALA A 40 13.94 -9.11 3.15
C ALA A 40 15.20 -8.42 2.57
N GLN A 41 15.03 -7.51 1.62
CA GLN A 41 16.12 -6.76 0.97
C GLN A 41 16.41 -5.39 1.61
N MET A 42 15.67 -4.98 2.65
CA MET A 42 15.77 -3.67 3.31
C MET A 42 16.51 -3.74 4.66
N PRO A 43 17.21 -2.67 5.08
CA PRO A 43 17.92 -2.66 6.34
C PRO A 43 16.94 -2.56 7.53
N PRO A 44 17.33 -3.05 8.72
CA PRO A 44 16.53 -2.89 9.93
C PRO A 44 16.18 -1.42 10.20
N GLY A 45 14.92 -1.14 10.54
CA GLY A 45 14.42 0.22 10.83
C GLY A 45 14.07 1.07 9.61
N TRP A 46 14.19 0.56 8.37
CA TRP A 46 13.77 1.27 7.15
C TRP A 46 12.27 1.57 7.12
N ARG A 47 11.43 0.63 7.58
CA ARG A 47 9.99 0.85 7.65
C ARG A 47 9.63 2.00 8.58
N GLU A 48 10.17 1.96 9.80
CA GLU A 48 10.01 2.99 10.83
C GLU A 48 10.44 4.40 10.33
N SER A 49 11.47 4.48 9.48
CA SER A 49 11.92 5.75 8.90
C SER A 49 11.02 6.29 7.80
N GLN A 50 10.42 5.43 6.95
CA GLN A 50 9.42 5.82 5.96
C GLN A 50 8.18 6.44 6.64
N GLU A 51 7.74 5.88 7.77
CA GLU A 51 6.58 6.43 8.52
C GLU A 51 6.88 7.81 9.12
N LEU A 52 8.14 8.05 9.50
CA LEU A 52 8.60 9.32 10.03
C LEU A 52 8.74 10.38 8.91
N GLU A 53 9.17 10.01 7.71
CA GLU A 53 9.22 10.89 6.54
C GLU A 53 7.82 11.33 6.06
N PHE A 54 6.83 10.44 6.10
CA PHE A 54 5.44 10.75 5.73
C PHE A 54 4.73 11.70 6.73
N ARG A 55 5.23 11.80 7.97
CA ARG A 55 4.58 12.55 9.07
C ARG A 55 5.14 13.97 9.32
N GLY A 56 6.13 14.43 8.56
CA GLY A 56 6.72 15.76 8.72
C GLY A 56 8.22 15.78 8.39
N PRO A 57 8.85 16.95 8.23
CA PRO A 57 10.05 17.09 7.40
C PRO A 57 11.19 16.21 7.94
N ALA A 58 11.70 15.35 7.03
CA ALA A 58 12.97 14.62 7.08
C ALA A 58 13.92 15.20 8.14
N ARG A 59 14.43 14.36 9.07
CA ARG A 59 15.37 14.71 10.17
C ARG A 59 15.77 16.18 10.05
N ALA A 60 15.07 17.10 10.73
CA ALA A 60 15.07 18.52 10.38
C ALA A 60 16.47 19.21 10.40
N CYS A 61 17.54 18.48 10.73
CA CYS A 61 18.94 18.90 10.81
C CYS A 61 19.08 20.30 11.43
N MET A 62 18.25 20.59 12.42
CA MET A 62 18.31 21.82 13.20
C MET A 62 19.40 21.66 14.26
N LEU A 63 20.65 21.84 13.83
CA LEU A 63 21.84 21.64 14.65
C LEU A 63 22.28 22.92 15.38
N GLU A 64 21.72 24.07 15.01
CA GLU A 64 21.97 25.33 15.71
C GLU A 64 21.28 25.34 17.09
N GLN A 65 22.06 25.62 18.14
CA GLN A 65 21.58 25.62 19.52
C GLN A 65 21.17 27.03 19.95
N ALA A 66 20.03 27.12 20.64
CA ALA A 66 19.60 28.36 21.28
C ALA A 66 20.65 28.85 22.30
N GLY A 67 20.99 30.14 22.24
CA GLY A 67 22.00 30.74 23.12
C GLY A 67 23.43 30.68 22.59
N LYS A 68 23.70 29.98 21.48
CA LYS A 68 24.98 30.07 20.74
C LYS A 68 24.87 31.09 19.61
N THR A 69 25.95 31.83 19.37
CA THR A 69 26.07 32.72 18.21
C THR A 69 26.87 32.05 17.11
N TYR A 70 26.28 31.89 15.92
CA TYR A 70 26.94 31.32 14.76
C TYR A 70 27.46 32.44 13.83
N ILE A 71 28.74 32.35 13.46
CA ILE A 71 29.42 33.34 12.61
C ILE A 71 30.10 32.59 11.46
N ASN A 72 29.86 33.03 10.22
CA ASN A 72 30.56 32.44 9.08
C ASN A 72 32.01 32.99 8.97
N ALA A 73 32.92 32.20 8.40
CA ALA A 73 34.28 32.64 8.10
C ALA A 73 34.29 33.99 7.35
N GLY A 74 35.15 34.91 7.81
CA GLY A 74 35.24 36.27 7.28
C GLY A 74 34.10 37.23 7.67
N GLN A 75 33.10 36.78 8.44
CA GLN A 75 32.01 37.63 8.93
C GLN A 75 32.38 38.31 10.26
N THR A 76 31.88 39.53 10.45
CA THR A 76 31.92 40.22 11.75
C THR A 76 30.52 40.24 12.37
N ARG A 77 30.43 39.96 13.67
CA ARG A 77 29.21 40.10 14.48
C ARG A 77 29.48 40.92 15.73
N TYR A 78 28.43 41.57 16.20
CA TYR A 78 28.40 42.30 17.47
C TYR A 78 27.38 41.60 18.37
N ILE A 79 27.76 41.34 19.62
CA ILE A 79 26.93 40.70 20.63
C ILE A 79 26.76 41.70 21.78
N ASP A 80 25.54 42.12 22.04
CA ASP A 80 25.24 42.96 23.21
C ASP A 80 25.29 42.12 24.47
N THR A 81 26.17 42.51 25.39
CA THR A 81 26.50 41.67 26.55
C THR A 81 25.37 41.61 27.56
N ASN A 82 24.55 42.67 27.65
CA ASN A 82 23.40 42.78 28.57
C ASN A 82 23.72 42.37 30.02
N ILE A 83 24.96 42.57 30.46
CA ILE A 83 25.37 42.25 31.83
C ILE A 83 24.62 43.21 32.77
N ASP A 84 23.83 42.66 33.69
CA ASP A 84 23.15 43.47 34.70
C ASP A 84 24.20 44.17 35.57
N THR A 85 24.25 45.50 35.50
CA THR A 85 25.22 46.33 36.23
C THR A 85 24.67 46.84 37.56
N SER A 86 23.42 46.51 37.90
CA SER A 86 22.73 47.01 39.10
C SER A 86 23.52 46.67 40.37
N GLY A 87 23.74 47.65 41.24
CA GLY A 87 24.42 47.46 42.52
C GLY A 87 25.95 47.31 42.47
N LEU A 88 26.61 47.53 41.32
CA LEU A 88 28.08 47.44 41.19
C LEU A 88 28.82 48.78 41.35
N GLY A 89 28.11 49.92 41.40
CA GLY A 89 28.68 51.26 41.50
C GLY A 89 28.66 52.03 40.17
N GLU A 90 29.16 53.28 40.16
CA GLU A 90 29.21 54.15 38.98
C GLU A 90 30.55 54.04 38.24
N ASN A 91 30.58 54.40 36.94
CA ASN A 91 31.78 54.45 36.09
C ASN A 91 32.54 53.11 35.88
N GLY A 92 31.84 51.97 35.86
CA GLY A 92 32.49 50.68 35.56
C GLY A 92 32.92 50.51 34.10
N GLN A 93 33.80 49.55 33.86
CA GLN A 93 34.35 49.23 32.53
C GLN A 93 34.07 47.78 32.15
N PHE A 94 33.78 47.57 30.87
CA PHE A 94 33.72 46.25 30.27
C PHE A 94 35.11 45.79 29.82
N SER A 95 35.43 44.53 30.06
CA SER A 95 36.64 43.89 29.59
C SER A 95 36.35 42.45 29.18
N CYS A 96 37.08 41.95 28.18
CA CYS A 96 36.99 40.56 27.78
C CYS A 96 38.17 39.78 28.34
N LEU A 97 37.90 38.78 29.17
CA LEU A 97 38.93 38.09 29.95
C LEU A 97 39.75 37.09 29.14
N ASN A 98 39.18 36.59 28.04
CA ASN A 98 39.76 35.52 27.23
C ASN A 98 39.63 35.79 25.72
N CYS A 99 39.72 37.06 25.32
CA CYS A 99 39.65 37.45 23.91
C CYS A 99 40.95 37.20 23.13
N ASP A 100 42.11 37.27 23.77
CA ASP A 100 43.39 37.05 23.08
C ASP A 100 43.68 35.55 22.86
N GLY A 101 44.22 35.21 21.68
CA GLY A 101 44.62 33.84 21.36
C GLY A 101 43.47 32.85 21.14
N ASN A 102 42.24 33.34 20.97
CA ASN A 102 41.08 32.52 20.65
C ASN A 102 41.19 31.89 19.24
N PRO A 103 40.54 30.73 18.98
CA PRO A 103 40.62 30.03 17.70
C PRO A 103 39.70 30.57 16.60
N ILE A 104 38.87 31.59 16.88
CA ILE A 104 37.85 32.11 15.97
C ILE A 104 38.39 33.22 15.08
N GLY A 105 39.09 34.20 15.67
CA GLY A 105 39.59 35.36 14.94
C GLY A 105 39.83 36.56 15.83
N ALA A 106 39.68 37.76 15.26
CA ALA A 106 39.92 39.00 15.99
C ALA A 106 38.69 39.38 16.83
N THR A 107 38.92 39.76 18.07
CA THR A 107 37.85 40.19 18.99
C THR A 107 38.21 41.52 19.64
N ALA A 108 37.19 42.36 19.85
CA ALA A 108 37.34 43.60 20.61
C ALA A 108 36.07 43.85 21.42
N ILE A 109 36.21 44.56 22.53
CA ILE A 109 35.07 45.04 23.31
C ILE A 109 35.02 46.57 23.23
N ALA A 110 33.84 47.11 22.96
CA ALA A 110 33.57 48.54 22.93
C ALA A 110 32.27 48.78 23.68
N ASP A 111 32.35 49.53 24.78
CA ASP A 111 31.25 49.71 25.74
C ASP A 111 30.63 48.36 26.13
N ASP A 112 29.35 48.14 25.88
CA ASP A 112 28.61 46.93 26.25
C ASP A 112 28.50 45.88 25.12
N SER A 113 29.16 46.08 23.97
CA SER A 113 29.12 45.18 22.82
C SER A 113 30.45 44.45 22.59
N LEU A 114 30.39 43.12 22.49
CA LEU A 114 31.49 42.26 22.08
C LEU A 114 31.49 42.13 20.54
N MET A 115 32.53 42.66 19.88
CA MET A 115 32.76 42.49 18.45
C MET A 115 33.63 41.26 18.20
N ILE A 116 33.19 40.41 17.27
CA ILE A 116 33.90 39.20 16.85
C ILE A 116 33.99 39.20 15.33
N ALA A 117 35.22 39.25 14.80
CA ALA A 117 35.53 39.10 13.39
C ALA A 117 36.19 37.72 13.17
N ALA A 118 35.40 36.78 12.64
CA ALA A 118 35.89 35.44 12.34
C ALA A 118 36.95 35.50 11.23
N ALA A 119 38.04 34.73 11.39
CA ALA A 119 39.08 34.62 10.38
C ALA A 119 38.51 34.10 9.05
N ALA A 120 39.09 34.50 7.93
CA ALA A 120 38.59 34.09 6.61
C ALA A 120 38.84 32.60 6.30
N ASP A 121 39.84 32.00 6.96
CA ASP A 121 40.30 30.62 6.82
C ASP A 121 39.84 29.70 7.96
N VAL A 122 39.01 30.18 8.90
CA VAL A 122 38.45 29.33 9.95
C VAL A 122 37.55 28.26 9.33
N LEU A 123 37.91 26.99 9.52
CA LEU A 123 37.10 25.85 9.05
C LEU A 123 35.94 25.61 10.01
N ALA A 124 36.25 25.39 11.29
CA ALA A 124 35.30 25.36 12.38
C ALA A 124 36.01 25.58 13.72
N ALA A 125 35.38 26.32 14.63
CA ALA A 125 35.84 26.49 15.99
C ALA A 125 34.65 26.86 16.89
N GLU A 126 34.58 26.27 18.08
CA GLU A 126 33.69 26.70 19.15
C GLU A 126 34.51 27.32 20.29
N TYR A 127 34.10 28.50 20.74
CA TYR A 127 34.76 29.19 21.84
C TYR A 127 33.75 29.99 22.66
N SER A 128 33.91 30.02 23.98
CA SER A 128 33.06 30.81 24.87
C SER A 128 33.81 32.03 25.39
N PHE A 129 33.42 33.22 24.90
CA PHE A 129 34.01 34.48 25.34
C PHE A 129 33.41 34.90 26.68
N THR A 130 34.25 35.19 27.66
CA THR A 130 33.83 35.69 28.97
C THR A 130 34.06 37.19 29.00
N VAL A 131 32.97 37.93 29.10
CA VAL A 131 32.99 39.39 29.27
C VAL A 131 32.66 39.71 30.73
N GLU A 132 33.39 40.66 31.26
CA GLU A 132 33.32 41.16 32.62
C GLU A 132 32.95 42.64 32.61
N TYR A 133 32.06 43.05 33.51
CA TYR A 133 31.88 44.45 33.90
C TYR A 133 32.33 44.63 35.34
N CYS A 134 33.29 45.53 35.59
CA CYS A 134 33.78 45.86 36.93
C CYS A 134 33.55 47.34 37.26
N ALA A 135 33.07 47.59 38.47
CA ALA A 135 32.93 48.92 39.07
C ALA A 135 33.39 48.90 40.54
N SER A 136 33.17 50.00 41.28
CA SER A 136 33.74 50.18 42.63
C SER A 136 33.29 49.16 43.67
N GLU A 137 32.12 48.55 43.51
CA GLU A 137 31.53 47.60 44.46
C GLU A 137 31.69 46.12 44.03
N GLY A 138 32.31 45.85 42.87
CA GLY A 138 32.60 44.49 42.40
C GLY A 138 32.48 44.29 40.89
N CYS A 139 32.53 43.03 40.45
CA CYS A 139 32.46 42.64 39.05
C CYS A 139 31.36 41.62 38.79
N ARG A 140 30.74 41.68 37.60
CA ARG A 140 29.86 40.62 37.07
C ARG A 140 30.34 40.14 35.71
N GLN A 141 30.23 38.85 35.47
CA GLN A 141 30.69 38.19 34.25
C GLN A 141 29.53 37.48 33.55
N ALA A 142 29.61 37.42 32.22
CA ALA A 142 28.74 36.61 31.37
C ALA A 142 29.56 35.91 30.29
N ALA A 143 29.13 34.71 29.93
CA ALA A 143 29.77 33.89 28.90
C ALA A 143 28.93 33.88 27.62
N PHE A 144 29.59 34.07 26.48
CA PHE A 144 28.99 34.14 25.16
C PHE A 144 29.58 33.01 24.31
N PRO A 145 28.89 31.86 24.19
CA PRO A 145 29.35 30.78 23.35
C PRO A 145 29.15 31.14 21.87
N VAL A 146 30.23 31.01 21.10
CA VAL A 146 30.29 31.39 19.69
C VAL A 146 30.87 30.24 18.90
N VAL A 147 30.23 29.94 17.78
CA VAL A 147 30.69 28.96 16.81
C VAL A 147 31.05 29.70 15.52
N ALA A 148 32.33 29.71 15.18
CA ALA A 148 32.80 30.19 13.89
C ALA A 148 33.00 29.03 12.94
N ARG A 149 32.51 29.16 11.70
CA ARG A 149 32.50 28.04 10.75
C ARG A 149 32.57 28.49 9.30
N ARG A 150 33.08 27.64 8.42
CA ARG A 150 32.93 27.85 6.97
C ARG A 150 31.47 27.68 6.54
N ARG A 151 31.16 28.16 5.34
CA ARG A 151 29.88 27.85 4.68
C ARG A 151 29.88 26.39 4.19
N GLY A 152 28.68 25.85 4.00
CA GLY A 152 28.47 24.58 3.32
C GLY A 152 29.08 24.58 1.92
N ALA A 153 29.67 23.45 1.54
CA ALA A 153 30.25 23.21 0.23
C ALA A 153 29.35 22.28 -0.60
N HIS A 154 29.53 22.34 -1.93
CA HIS A 154 28.90 21.42 -2.86
C HIS A 154 29.97 20.54 -3.49
N TYR A 155 29.71 19.23 -3.53
CA TYR A 155 30.59 18.23 -4.12
C TYR A 155 29.86 17.48 -5.23
N PHE A 156 30.56 17.18 -6.30
CA PHE A 156 30.02 16.49 -7.47
C PHE A 156 30.86 15.23 -7.73
N PRO A 157 30.58 14.12 -7.02
CA PRO A 157 31.20 12.83 -7.32
C PRO A 157 31.03 12.44 -8.79
N PRO A 158 31.93 11.62 -9.36
CA PRO A 158 31.73 11.06 -10.70
C PRO A 158 30.41 10.29 -10.78
N ALA A 159 29.76 10.35 -11.96
CA ALA A 159 28.55 9.58 -12.19
C ALA A 159 28.81 8.08 -12.05
N ILE A 160 27.89 7.39 -11.40
CA ILE A 160 27.96 5.95 -11.16
C ILE A 160 27.18 5.24 -12.26
N GLU A 161 27.83 4.35 -13.01
CA GLU A 161 27.16 3.51 -14.00
C GLU A 161 26.65 2.22 -13.34
N LEU A 162 25.39 1.88 -13.62
CA LEU A 162 24.77 0.65 -13.13
C LEU A 162 23.69 0.17 -14.10
N PRO A 163 23.45 -1.16 -14.21
CA PRO A 163 22.33 -1.67 -14.98
C PRO A 163 21.00 -1.26 -14.33
N SER A 164 19.92 -1.23 -15.11
CA SER A 164 18.55 -1.12 -14.59
C SER A 164 18.29 -2.18 -13.53
N GLU A 165 17.56 -1.84 -12.47
CA GLU A 165 17.32 -2.70 -11.29
C GLU A 165 18.62 -3.08 -10.53
N GLY A 166 19.75 -2.49 -10.90
CA GLY A 166 21.02 -2.62 -10.19
C GLY A 166 21.01 -1.87 -8.86
N ARG A 167 21.74 -2.42 -7.88
CA ARG A 167 21.96 -1.79 -6.58
C ARG A 167 23.42 -1.37 -6.44
N VAL A 168 23.64 -0.18 -5.88
CA VAL A 168 24.97 0.30 -5.51
C VAL A 168 24.96 0.92 -4.11
N LEU A 169 26.07 0.77 -3.41
CA LEU A 169 26.35 1.51 -2.18
C LEU A 169 27.13 2.79 -2.55
N ALA A 170 26.53 3.95 -2.32
CA ALA A 170 27.16 5.25 -2.50
C ALA A 170 27.53 5.85 -1.15
N GLU A 171 28.62 6.62 -1.10
CA GLU A 171 29.14 7.20 0.13
C GLU A 171 29.48 8.68 -0.05
N GLY A 172 28.89 9.53 0.78
CA GLY A 172 29.33 10.92 0.94
C GLY A 172 30.59 10.96 1.80
N GLN A 173 31.59 11.73 1.37
CA GLN A 173 32.88 11.85 2.06
C GLN A 173 32.74 12.71 3.33
N ALA A 174 32.21 12.13 4.41
CA ALA A 174 31.98 12.82 5.69
C ALA A 174 33.27 13.37 6.31
N GLU A 175 34.43 12.81 5.96
CA GLU A 175 35.75 13.30 6.37
C GLU A 175 36.09 14.70 5.84
N LEU A 176 35.32 15.23 4.88
CA LEU A 176 35.45 16.62 4.39
C LEU A 176 34.81 17.65 5.36
N LEU A 177 33.97 17.19 6.29
CA LEU A 177 33.44 18.02 7.35
C LEU A 177 34.50 18.21 8.45
N PRO A 178 34.63 19.43 9.01
CA PRO A 178 35.62 19.71 10.04
C PRO A 178 35.25 19.14 11.42
N GLY A 179 33.98 18.82 11.67
CA GLY A 179 33.52 18.14 12.88
C GLY A 179 32.95 16.74 12.61
N PRO A 180 32.70 15.96 13.68
CA PRO A 180 31.97 14.70 13.58
C PRO A 180 30.60 14.87 12.91
N LEU A 181 30.21 13.90 12.08
CA LEU A 181 28.88 13.84 11.48
C LEU A 181 27.80 13.85 12.56
N ALA A 182 26.80 14.71 12.41
CA ALA A 182 25.73 14.93 13.38
C ALA A 182 24.33 14.80 12.77
N CYS A 183 24.19 14.98 11.45
CA CYS A 183 22.93 14.79 10.74
C CYS A 183 23.19 14.42 9.27
N ASN A 184 22.27 13.67 8.69
CA ASN A 184 22.21 13.32 7.28
C ASN A 184 20.77 13.45 6.79
N LYS A 185 20.58 13.88 5.54
CA LYS A 185 19.28 13.87 4.87
C LYS A 185 19.43 13.89 3.35
N PHE A 186 18.40 13.42 2.66
CA PHE A 186 18.25 13.68 1.24
C PHE A 186 17.49 15.00 1.04
N ILE A 187 17.76 15.68 -0.07
CA ILE A 187 16.98 16.81 -0.54
C ILE A 187 16.59 16.58 -2.01
N ASP A 188 15.57 17.30 -2.45
CA ASP A 188 15.07 17.19 -3.82
C ASP A 188 16.16 17.53 -4.84
N ALA A 189 16.29 16.67 -5.84
CA ALA A 189 17.22 16.81 -6.94
C ALA A 189 16.39 17.04 -8.20
N GLU A 190 16.43 18.27 -8.73
CA GLU A 190 15.74 18.54 -10.00
C GLU A 190 16.45 17.79 -11.13
N ASP A 191 15.79 16.76 -11.67
CA ASP A 191 16.22 16.08 -12.87
C ASP A 191 15.05 15.84 -13.85
N ARG A 192 15.34 15.15 -14.95
CA ARG A 192 14.36 14.76 -15.97
C ARG A 192 14.24 13.25 -16.07
N TYR A 193 14.62 12.53 -15.01
CA TYR A 193 14.57 11.09 -15.02
C TYR A 193 13.11 10.62 -14.94
N GLU A 194 12.71 9.75 -15.86
CA GLU A 194 11.31 9.31 -15.97
C GLU A 194 10.94 8.16 -15.03
N GLY A 195 11.95 7.51 -14.43
CA GLY A 195 11.74 6.40 -13.50
C GLY A 195 11.00 6.84 -12.25
N ARG A 196 10.14 5.94 -11.74
CA ARG A 196 9.33 6.18 -10.52
C ARG A 196 9.54 5.14 -9.43
N ASP A 197 10.25 4.05 -9.75
CA ASP A 197 10.48 2.90 -8.87
C ASP A 197 11.91 2.85 -8.29
N GLN A 198 12.75 3.84 -8.58
CA GLN A 198 14.04 4.01 -7.93
C GLN A 198 13.86 4.20 -6.42
N ARG A 199 14.81 3.67 -5.65
CA ARG A 199 14.80 3.81 -4.19
C ARG A 199 16.19 4.18 -3.72
N PHE A 200 16.27 5.06 -2.75
CA PHE A 200 17.50 5.33 -2.03
C PHE A 200 17.24 5.44 -0.54
N TYR A 201 18.15 4.88 0.25
CA TYR A 201 18.00 4.78 1.69
C TYR A 201 19.35 4.62 2.38
N PHE A 202 19.49 5.20 3.56
CA PHE A 202 20.70 5.04 4.37
C PHE A 202 20.95 3.58 4.76
N THR A 203 22.21 3.20 5.00
CA THR A 203 22.51 1.81 5.39
C THR A 203 22.03 1.48 6.80
N THR A 204 21.84 2.51 7.64
CA THR A 204 21.23 2.43 8.95
C THR A 204 20.36 3.66 9.23
N TYR A 205 19.31 3.46 10.03
CA TYR A 205 18.45 4.52 10.55
C TYR A 205 18.57 4.74 12.06
N THR A 206 19.32 3.88 12.76
CA THR A 206 19.60 4.03 14.20
C THR A 206 20.65 5.08 14.50
N ASP A 207 21.59 5.28 13.56
CA ASP A 207 22.72 6.19 13.69
C ASP A 207 22.74 7.20 12.54
N VAL A 208 23.69 8.14 12.58
CA VAL A 208 23.99 9.02 11.43
C VAL A 208 24.99 8.33 10.52
N ASP A 209 24.70 8.35 9.23
CA ASP A 209 25.47 7.62 8.23
C ASP A 209 25.73 8.50 7.02
N SER A 210 26.91 8.35 6.42
CA SER A 210 27.28 9.00 5.17
C SER A 210 27.07 8.11 3.95
N SER A 211 26.80 6.82 4.17
CA SER A 211 26.54 5.84 3.13
C SER A 211 25.04 5.61 2.91
N PHE A 212 24.67 5.34 1.67
CA PHE A 212 23.31 4.99 1.29
C PHE A 212 23.29 4.01 0.12
N TYR A 213 22.29 3.14 0.11
CA TYR A 213 21.98 2.32 -1.05
C TYR A 213 21.17 3.11 -2.06
N TYR A 214 21.47 2.91 -3.33
CA TYR A 214 20.66 3.34 -4.46
C TYR A 214 20.26 2.10 -5.26
N ASP A 215 18.96 1.89 -5.41
CA ASP A 215 18.33 0.90 -6.26
C ASP A 215 17.83 1.62 -7.52
N ALA A 216 18.44 1.30 -8.67
CA ALA A 216 18.03 1.85 -9.95
C ALA A 216 16.61 1.41 -10.33
N SER A 217 15.87 2.35 -10.90
CA SER A 217 14.61 2.08 -11.59
C SER A 217 14.83 1.21 -12.84
N ARG A 218 13.75 0.71 -13.44
CA ARG A 218 13.83 0.00 -14.73
C ARG A 218 14.18 0.91 -15.91
N TYR A 219 13.99 2.22 -15.79
CA TYR A 219 14.24 3.18 -16.86
C TYR A 219 15.73 3.44 -17.07
N ALA A 220 16.18 3.50 -18.32
CA ALA A 220 17.51 4.02 -18.63
C ALA A 220 17.50 5.55 -18.56
N GLY A 221 18.63 6.14 -18.17
CA GLY A 221 18.78 7.59 -18.05
C GLY A 221 19.71 7.98 -16.91
N THR A 222 19.74 9.29 -16.60
CA THR A 222 20.52 9.81 -15.48
C THR A 222 19.57 10.29 -14.39
N ASP A 223 19.57 9.59 -13.25
CA ASP A 223 18.87 9.98 -12.01
C ASP A 223 19.84 10.72 -11.08
N SER A 224 19.33 11.69 -10.33
CA SER A 224 20.14 12.51 -9.40
C SER A 224 19.67 12.37 -7.96
N VAL A 225 20.60 12.22 -7.02
CA VAL A 225 20.30 12.18 -5.59
C VAL A 225 21.21 13.15 -4.85
N TYR A 226 20.62 14.07 -4.09
CA TYR A 226 21.35 15.06 -3.31
C TYR A 226 21.39 14.66 -1.85
N LEU A 227 22.59 14.28 -1.39
CA LEU A 227 22.86 13.92 0.00
C LEU A 227 23.42 15.13 0.75
N VAL A 228 22.75 15.54 1.82
CA VAL A 228 23.24 16.57 2.73
C VAL A 228 23.82 15.92 3.99
N LEU A 229 25.08 16.19 4.27
CA LEU A 229 25.77 15.75 5.49
C LEU A 229 26.11 16.98 6.33
N CYS A 230 25.71 16.95 7.60
CA CYS A 230 25.96 18.04 8.53
C CYS A 230 26.77 17.58 9.74
N ASP A 231 27.69 18.41 10.20
CA ASP A 231 28.52 18.14 11.39
C ASP A 231 28.02 18.81 12.67
N THR A 232 28.70 18.52 13.78
CA THR A 232 28.41 19.12 15.10
C THR A 232 28.59 20.64 15.18
N PHE A 233 29.25 21.28 14.21
CA PHE A 233 29.34 22.75 14.10
C PHE A 233 28.19 23.35 13.28
N ALA A 234 27.22 22.51 12.88
CA ALA A 234 26.11 22.87 12.02
C ALA A 234 26.56 23.40 10.65
N ILE A 235 27.69 22.89 10.14
CA ILE A 235 28.07 23.01 8.72
C ILE A 235 27.38 21.88 7.98
N CYS A 236 26.71 22.18 6.87
CA CYS A 236 26.06 21.19 6.02
C CYS A 236 26.64 21.25 4.60
N ASP A 237 27.26 20.18 4.16
CA ASP A 237 27.74 20.01 2.80
C ASP A 237 26.74 19.19 1.98
N THR A 238 26.66 19.47 0.68
CA THR A 238 25.76 18.76 -0.25
C THR A 238 26.57 18.00 -1.30
N PHE A 239 26.33 16.70 -1.40
CA PHE A 239 26.90 15.79 -2.40
C PHE A 239 25.86 15.51 -3.47
N HIS A 240 26.18 15.87 -4.71
CA HIS A 240 25.33 15.72 -5.89
C HIS A 240 25.69 14.43 -6.62
N PHE A 241 25.03 13.32 -6.29
CA PHE A 241 25.23 12.04 -6.96
C PHE A 241 24.43 12.00 -8.26
N ALA A 242 25.04 11.42 -9.30
CA ALA A 242 24.39 11.11 -10.57
C ALA A 242 24.55 9.62 -10.86
N PHE A 243 23.45 8.98 -11.24
CA PHE A 243 23.38 7.55 -11.54
C PHE A 243 23.01 7.35 -13.00
N ASN A 244 23.95 6.87 -13.81
CA ASN A 244 23.74 6.58 -15.22
C ASN A 244 23.25 5.13 -15.35
N ILE A 245 21.94 4.98 -15.51
CA ILE A 245 21.27 3.70 -15.55
C ILE A 245 21.23 3.21 -16.99
N LEU A 246 21.77 2.01 -17.19
CA LEU A 246 21.90 1.35 -18.48
C LEU A 246 20.85 0.26 -18.61
N ARG A 247 20.18 0.20 -19.77
CA ARG A 247 19.26 -0.88 -20.11
C ARG A 247 19.42 -1.28 -21.56
N ASP A 248 19.45 -2.59 -21.80
CA ASP A 248 19.50 -3.15 -23.14
C ASP A 248 18.13 -3.08 -23.83
N THR A 249 18.15 -3.22 -25.15
CA THR A 249 16.95 -3.25 -25.99
C THR A 249 16.60 -4.66 -26.43
N ILE A 250 15.31 -4.97 -26.51
CA ILE A 250 14.83 -6.18 -27.19
C ILE A 250 14.88 -5.91 -28.69
N LYS A 251 15.68 -6.70 -29.42
CA LYS A 251 15.82 -6.58 -30.87
C LYS A 251 14.74 -7.38 -31.58
N LEU A 252 13.89 -6.72 -32.36
CA LEU A 252 12.93 -7.36 -33.25
C LEU A 252 13.53 -7.47 -34.66
N GLY A 253 13.23 -8.55 -35.39
CA GLY A 253 13.78 -8.83 -36.71
C GLY A 253 15.12 -9.57 -36.67
N VAL A 254 15.55 -10.03 -35.49
CA VAL A 254 16.84 -10.67 -35.25
C VAL A 254 16.63 -11.97 -34.47
N SER A 255 17.41 -13.01 -34.80
CA SER A 255 17.38 -14.31 -34.12
C SER A 255 15.99 -14.99 -34.07
N GLY A 256 15.14 -14.71 -35.06
CA GLY A 256 13.78 -15.27 -35.15
C GLY A 256 12.76 -14.64 -34.20
N ARG A 257 13.09 -13.54 -33.52
CA ARG A 257 12.15 -12.75 -32.73
C ARG A 257 11.59 -11.61 -33.59
N ASP A 258 10.38 -11.78 -34.11
CA ASP A 258 9.69 -10.77 -34.92
C ASP A 258 8.53 -10.08 -34.17
N VAL A 259 8.32 -10.45 -32.91
CA VAL A 259 7.19 -9.99 -32.09
C VAL A 259 7.64 -9.60 -30.67
N PHE A 260 6.99 -8.57 -30.16
CA PHE A 260 6.88 -8.30 -28.72
C PHE A 260 5.45 -8.63 -28.31
N MET A 261 5.27 -9.46 -27.28
CA MET A 261 3.94 -9.83 -26.80
C MET A 261 3.92 -10.09 -25.29
N ASP A 262 2.81 -9.73 -24.66
CA ASP A 262 2.43 -10.20 -23.33
C ASP A 262 0.92 -10.44 -23.25
N ASP A 263 0.53 -11.50 -22.55
CA ASP A 263 -0.87 -11.84 -22.23
C ASP A 263 -1.14 -11.79 -20.72
N PHE A 264 -0.16 -11.34 -19.92
CA PHE A 264 -0.27 -11.19 -18.47
C PHE A 264 -0.62 -12.49 -17.71
N SER A 265 -0.42 -13.66 -18.31
CA SER A 265 -0.61 -14.95 -17.65
C SER A 265 0.46 -15.28 -16.59
N ASN A 266 1.45 -14.40 -16.39
CA ASN A 266 2.47 -14.55 -15.35
C ASN A 266 1.85 -14.53 -13.94
N GLU A 267 2.61 -15.03 -12.95
CA GLU A 267 2.22 -14.81 -11.57
C GLU A 267 2.36 -13.30 -11.27
N GLY A 268 1.25 -12.66 -10.92
CA GLY A 268 1.19 -11.25 -10.51
C GLY A 268 1.89 -11.00 -9.16
N PRO A 269 1.68 -9.85 -8.51
CA PRO A 269 0.71 -8.80 -8.84
C PRO A 269 1.23 -7.77 -9.84
N VAL A 270 2.50 -7.84 -10.23
CA VAL A 270 3.13 -6.87 -11.13
C VAL A 270 3.42 -7.50 -12.49
N THR A 271 3.65 -6.64 -13.47
CA THR A 271 4.01 -7.00 -14.84
C THR A 271 5.42 -7.59 -14.94
N ASP A 272 5.68 -8.36 -15.99
CA ASP A 272 7.00 -8.96 -16.25
C ASP A 272 8.06 -7.85 -16.45
N PRO A 273 9.07 -7.74 -15.56
CA PRO A 273 10.11 -6.71 -15.63
C PRO A 273 10.97 -6.78 -16.90
N SER A 274 10.99 -7.92 -17.60
CA SER A 274 11.71 -8.06 -18.86
C SER A 274 10.98 -7.37 -20.02
N LEU A 275 9.66 -7.18 -19.91
CA LEU A 275 8.82 -6.58 -20.94
C LEU A 275 8.36 -5.16 -20.59
N TRP A 276 8.22 -4.84 -19.30
CA TRP A 276 7.59 -3.60 -18.83
C TRP A 276 8.46 -2.82 -17.81
N LEU A 277 8.49 -1.50 -17.98
CA LEU A 277 9.27 -0.61 -17.11
C LEU A 277 8.52 -0.12 -15.88
N ASP A 278 7.19 -0.03 -15.94
CA ASP A 278 6.36 0.37 -14.80
C ASP A 278 5.90 -0.86 -13.99
N SER A 279 5.45 -0.61 -12.76
CA SER A 279 4.80 -1.61 -11.89
C SER A 279 3.44 -1.13 -11.35
N ASP A 280 2.83 -0.14 -12.02
CA ASP A 280 1.58 0.47 -11.57
C ASP A 280 0.37 -0.44 -11.79
N THR A 281 0.27 -1.06 -12.98
CA THR A 281 -0.89 -1.89 -13.31
C THR A 281 -0.90 -3.19 -12.49
N TYR A 282 -2.06 -3.54 -11.96
CA TYR A 282 -2.25 -4.76 -11.20
C TYR A 282 -2.49 -5.97 -12.13
N VAL A 283 -1.54 -6.91 -12.17
CA VAL A 283 -1.69 -8.18 -12.89
C VAL A 283 -2.48 -9.16 -12.02
N ASN A 284 -3.67 -9.54 -12.50
CA ASN A 284 -4.61 -10.38 -11.75
C ASN A 284 -5.48 -11.25 -12.67
N ARG A 285 -6.28 -12.13 -12.08
CA ARG A 285 -7.19 -13.06 -12.79
C ARG A 285 -8.66 -12.86 -12.38
N GLU A 286 -8.91 -11.93 -11.47
CA GLU A 286 -10.16 -11.79 -10.72
C GLU A 286 -11.06 -10.69 -11.31
N PHE A 287 -10.50 -9.59 -11.81
CA PHE A 287 -11.30 -8.43 -12.23
C PHE A 287 -11.99 -8.58 -13.59
N ALA A 288 -11.39 -9.34 -14.51
CA ALA A 288 -11.88 -9.42 -15.89
C ALA A 288 -13.05 -10.41 -16.06
N VAL A 289 -13.95 -10.10 -16.99
CA VAL A 289 -15.07 -10.99 -17.35
C VAL A 289 -14.88 -11.49 -18.77
N ASN A 290 -14.79 -12.82 -18.92
CA ASN A 290 -14.51 -13.51 -20.19
C ASN A 290 -13.25 -12.96 -20.90
N PRO A 291 -12.09 -12.91 -20.23
CA PRO A 291 -10.86 -12.42 -20.85
C PRO A 291 -10.40 -13.34 -22.00
N PRO A 292 -9.64 -12.82 -22.99
CA PRO A 292 -9.04 -13.63 -24.04
C PRO A 292 -8.22 -14.80 -23.52
N THR A 293 -7.37 -14.59 -22.51
CA THR A 293 -6.77 -15.67 -21.71
C THR A 293 -6.73 -15.36 -20.23
N VAL A 294 -6.14 -16.27 -19.48
CA VAL A 294 -5.92 -16.15 -18.05
C VAL A 294 -4.91 -15.03 -17.77
N GLY A 295 -5.34 -14.07 -16.96
CA GLY A 295 -4.52 -12.92 -16.58
C GLY A 295 -4.89 -11.66 -17.36
N VAL A 296 -4.83 -10.53 -16.69
CA VAL A 296 -5.02 -9.19 -17.28
C VAL A 296 -4.14 -8.20 -16.54
N ALA A 297 -3.72 -7.13 -17.24
CA ALA A 297 -3.23 -5.92 -16.58
C ALA A 297 -4.40 -4.98 -16.30
N THR A 298 -4.68 -4.74 -15.03
CA THR A 298 -5.72 -3.83 -14.57
C THR A 298 -5.15 -2.45 -14.26
N PHE A 299 -5.77 -1.44 -14.84
CA PHE A 299 -5.55 -0.03 -14.53
C PHE A 299 -6.59 0.37 -13.49
N ASP A 300 -6.26 0.28 -12.20
CA ASP A 300 -7.19 0.48 -11.09
C ASP A 300 -7.13 1.87 -10.45
N GLY A 301 -6.11 2.69 -10.72
CA GLY A 301 -5.93 3.99 -10.12
C GLY A 301 -5.25 3.96 -8.74
N LEU A 302 -4.67 2.82 -8.36
CA LEU A 302 -3.81 2.68 -7.19
C LEU A 302 -2.35 2.61 -7.63
N GLY A 303 -1.48 3.33 -6.94
CA GLY A 303 -0.04 3.17 -7.16
C GLY A 303 0.42 1.75 -6.78
N PRO A 304 1.66 1.37 -7.14
CA PRO A 304 2.22 0.04 -6.86
C PRO A 304 2.31 -0.36 -5.38
N LYS A 305 1.87 0.49 -4.44
CA LYS A 305 1.79 0.24 -3.00
C LYS A 305 0.33 0.12 -2.49
N GLY A 306 -0.66 0.13 -3.37
CA GLY A 306 -2.08 0.15 -3.04
C GLY A 306 -2.65 1.51 -2.63
N GLN A 307 -1.81 2.57 -2.59
CA GLN A 307 -2.26 3.93 -2.27
C GLN A 307 -2.90 4.61 -3.49
N PRO A 308 -4.04 5.31 -3.34
CA PRO A 308 -4.57 6.15 -4.41
C PRO A 308 -3.57 7.22 -4.85
N PHE A 309 -3.46 7.46 -6.15
CA PHE A 309 -2.56 8.49 -6.67
C PHE A 309 -2.87 9.93 -6.19
N GLY A 310 -4.11 10.21 -5.77
CA GLY A 310 -4.57 11.50 -5.25
C GLY A 310 -4.61 12.65 -6.27
N GLY A 311 -4.95 13.86 -5.82
CA GLY A 311 -4.82 15.08 -6.63
C GLY A 311 -5.95 15.37 -7.65
N GLY A 312 -7.03 14.58 -7.65
CA GLY A 312 -8.18 14.78 -8.54
C GLY A 312 -7.98 14.15 -9.93
N LEU A 313 -8.68 14.65 -10.95
CA LEU A 313 -8.61 14.10 -12.31
C LEU A 313 -7.19 14.25 -12.88
N GLY A 314 -6.57 13.16 -13.33
CA GLY A 314 -5.25 13.17 -13.96
C GLY A 314 -4.73 11.78 -14.31
N PRO A 315 -3.46 11.66 -14.76
CA PRO A 315 -2.86 10.37 -15.05
C PRO A 315 -2.66 9.56 -13.77
N ALA A 316 -2.94 8.25 -13.84
CA ALA A 316 -2.73 7.30 -12.77
C ALA A 316 -1.72 6.22 -13.19
N ASP A 317 -2.19 5.01 -13.44
CA ASP A 317 -1.39 3.85 -13.81
C ASP A 317 -0.79 4.02 -15.20
N ARG A 318 0.47 3.63 -15.32
CA ARG A 318 1.17 3.54 -16.59
C ARG A 318 1.65 2.12 -16.84
N LEU A 319 1.60 1.74 -18.11
CA LEU A 319 2.20 0.53 -18.63
C LEU A 319 3.12 0.87 -19.80
N THR A 320 4.41 1.06 -19.50
CA THR A 320 5.44 1.41 -20.49
C THR A 320 6.23 0.19 -20.92
N SER A 321 6.33 -0.06 -22.22
CA SER A 321 7.17 -1.15 -22.74
C SER A 321 8.65 -0.92 -22.43
N THR A 322 9.40 -2.01 -22.32
CA THR A 322 10.86 -1.96 -22.41
C THR A 322 11.31 -1.37 -23.75
N TYR A 323 12.59 -1.08 -23.89
CA TYR A 323 13.16 -0.51 -25.10
C TYR A 323 13.20 -1.55 -26.23
N LEU A 324 12.59 -1.22 -27.37
CA LEU A 324 12.50 -2.10 -28.52
C LEU A 324 13.38 -1.55 -29.66
N ASP A 325 14.32 -2.35 -30.14
CA ASP A 325 15.08 -2.04 -31.35
C ASP A 325 14.33 -2.58 -32.57
N LEU A 326 13.74 -1.67 -33.33
CA LEU A 326 12.93 -1.96 -34.51
C LEU A 326 13.70 -1.78 -35.82
N THR A 327 15.01 -1.48 -35.78
CA THR A 327 15.78 -1.08 -36.96
C THR A 327 15.95 -2.19 -38.00
N ALA A 328 15.79 -3.46 -37.60
CA ALA A 328 15.86 -4.61 -38.49
C ALA A 328 14.51 -5.02 -39.11
N ILE A 329 13.40 -4.43 -38.68
CA ILE A 329 12.06 -4.75 -39.20
C ILE A 329 11.72 -3.84 -40.39
N ALA A 330 11.60 -4.43 -41.58
CA ALA A 330 11.14 -3.72 -42.78
C ALA A 330 9.61 -3.62 -42.86
N ASP A 331 8.90 -4.68 -42.45
CA ASP A 331 7.45 -4.80 -42.56
C ASP A 331 6.70 -3.76 -41.72
N ASP A 332 5.49 -3.39 -42.16
CA ASP A 332 4.61 -2.54 -41.36
C ASP A 332 4.24 -3.23 -40.05
N LEU A 333 4.34 -2.49 -38.94
CA LEU A 333 4.06 -2.99 -37.60
C LEU A 333 2.76 -2.39 -37.08
N PHE A 334 2.07 -3.15 -36.24
CA PHE A 334 0.86 -2.76 -35.55
C PHE A 334 1.01 -3.11 -34.07
N LEU A 335 0.69 -2.16 -33.20
CA LEU A 335 0.45 -2.42 -31.79
C LEU A 335 -1.03 -2.81 -31.63
N SER A 336 -1.28 -3.98 -31.08
CA SER A 336 -2.62 -4.53 -30.89
C SER A 336 -2.81 -5.05 -29.49
N PHE A 337 -4.05 -5.03 -29.00
CA PHE A 337 -4.42 -5.52 -27.67
C PHE A 337 -5.93 -5.71 -27.56
N TRP A 338 -6.35 -6.48 -26.57
CA TRP A 338 -7.75 -6.60 -26.16
C TRP A 338 -7.99 -5.73 -24.93
N LEU A 339 -9.11 -5.01 -24.92
CA LEU A 339 -9.45 -4.06 -23.86
C LEU A 339 -10.89 -4.27 -23.39
N GLN A 340 -11.11 -4.26 -22.07
CA GLN A 340 -12.44 -4.26 -21.45
C GLN A 340 -12.53 -3.13 -20.40
N PRO A 341 -13.44 -2.15 -20.58
CA PRO A 341 -13.71 -1.16 -19.54
C PRO A 341 -14.49 -1.78 -18.37
N GLY A 342 -13.97 -1.61 -17.17
CA GLY A 342 -14.50 -2.14 -15.92
C GLY A 342 -14.13 -3.61 -15.71
N GLY A 343 -14.94 -4.51 -16.26
CA GLY A 343 -15.00 -5.91 -15.83
C GLY A 343 -15.95 -6.06 -14.64
N LEU A 344 -15.49 -6.69 -13.56
CA LEU A 344 -16.22 -6.77 -12.31
C LEU A 344 -16.11 -5.50 -11.45
N GLY A 345 -15.10 -4.66 -11.66
CA GLY A 345 -14.95 -3.41 -10.92
C GLY A 345 -15.73 -2.22 -11.47
N GLU A 346 -15.43 -1.01 -11.00
CA GLU A 346 -16.12 0.20 -11.45
C GLU A 346 -15.71 0.58 -12.87
N ARG A 347 -16.68 0.63 -13.78
CA ARG A 347 -16.49 1.03 -15.17
C ARG A 347 -16.03 2.50 -15.27
N PRO A 348 -15.16 2.87 -16.23
CA PRO A 348 -14.80 4.26 -16.53
C PRO A 348 -16.04 5.11 -16.85
N ARG A 349 -15.99 6.41 -16.53
CA ARG A 349 -16.99 7.38 -16.98
C ARG A 349 -16.63 7.89 -18.38
N PRO A 350 -17.55 8.54 -19.10
CA PRO A 350 -17.27 9.04 -20.46
C PRO A 350 -16.10 10.05 -20.57
N GLN A 351 -15.69 10.68 -19.46
CA GLN A 351 -14.58 11.63 -19.39
C GLN A 351 -13.25 11.00 -18.96
N ASP A 352 -13.26 9.72 -18.60
CA ASP A 352 -12.07 8.98 -18.18
C ASP A 352 -11.54 8.25 -19.43
N ASP A 353 -10.27 8.44 -19.74
CA ASP A 353 -9.64 7.99 -20.99
C ASP A 353 -8.50 7.00 -20.71
N LEU A 354 -8.31 6.05 -21.62
CA LEU A 354 -7.05 5.32 -21.74
C LEU A 354 -6.28 5.89 -22.94
N VAL A 355 -5.08 6.41 -22.65
CA VAL A 355 -4.24 7.10 -23.64
C VAL A 355 -3.12 6.17 -24.09
N LEU A 356 -2.99 5.98 -25.40
CA LEU A 356 -1.86 5.31 -26.03
C LEU A 356 -0.85 6.35 -26.51
N GLU A 357 0.39 6.19 -26.10
CA GLU A 357 1.50 7.09 -26.41
C GLU A 357 2.65 6.33 -27.08
N TYR A 358 3.30 6.97 -28.04
CA TYR A 358 4.51 6.45 -28.70
C TYR A 358 5.68 7.38 -28.42
N LYS A 359 6.84 6.81 -28.11
CA LYS A 359 8.07 7.57 -27.92
C LYS A 359 8.77 7.75 -29.25
N ASP A 360 9.07 8.99 -29.61
CA ASP A 360 9.75 9.33 -30.86
C ASP A 360 11.28 9.13 -30.77
N PHE A 361 11.98 9.38 -31.88
CA PHE A 361 13.42 9.22 -31.94
C PHE A 361 14.21 10.26 -31.12
N ASN A 362 13.58 11.38 -30.72
CA ASN A 362 14.18 12.39 -29.84
C ASN A 362 14.00 12.02 -28.37
N GLY A 363 13.14 11.04 -28.07
CA GLY A 363 12.79 10.63 -26.72
C GLY A 363 11.56 11.37 -26.15
N ASP A 364 10.79 12.06 -27.00
CA ASP A 364 9.56 12.73 -26.59
C ASP A 364 8.36 11.79 -26.74
N TRP A 365 7.38 11.91 -25.85
CA TRP A 365 6.14 11.13 -25.88
C TRP A 365 5.07 11.85 -26.69
N ASP A 366 4.57 11.19 -27.74
CA ASP A 366 3.46 11.65 -28.56
C ASP A 366 2.17 10.89 -28.20
N GLU A 367 1.10 11.61 -27.84
CA GLU A 367 -0.24 11.03 -27.66
C GLU A 367 -0.79 10.55 -29.03
N PHE A 368 -0.84 9.24 -29.22
CA PHE A 368 -1.20 8.62 -30.49
C PHE A 368 -2.70 8.33 -30.61
N ALA A 369 -3.32 7.84 -29.53
CA ALA A 369 -4.74 7.55 -29.52
C ALA A 369 -5.38 7.74 -28.13
N LEU A 370 -6.64 8.15 -28.12
CA LEU A 370 -7.51 8.22 -26.95
C LEU A 370 -8.61 7.17 -27.08
N ILE A 371 -8.73 6.31 -26.08
CA ILE A 371 -9.76 5.28 -26.02
C ILE A 371 -10.69 5.63 -24.87
N ASN A 372 -11.95 5.91 -25.21
CA ASN A 372 -12.99 6.26 -24.24
C ASN A 372 -14.11 5.24 -24.21
N LEU A 373 -14.97 5.38 -23.20
CA LEU A 373 -16.08 4.48 -22.96
C LEU A 373 -17.09 4.38 -24.13
N ASP A 374 -17.33 5.51 -24.80
CA ASP A 374 -18.34 5.60 -25.86
C ASP A 374 -18.01 4.71 -27.06
N SER A 375 -16.70 4.45 -27.30
CA SER A 375 -16.23 3.54 -28.35
C SER A 375 -16.70 2.08 -28.16
N PHE A 376 -17.10 1.71 -26.95
CA PHE A 376 -17.59 0.36 -26.63
C PHE A 376 -19.08 0.17 -26.88
N GLN A 377 -19.87 1.26 -26.99
CA GLN A 377 -21.32 1.20 -27.30
C GLN A 377 -22.13 0.26 -26.38
N VAL A 378 -21.77 0.15 -25.10
CA VAL A 378 -22.44 -0.72 -24.11
C VAL A 378 -23.36 0.12 -23.23
N ALA A 379 -24.60 -0.34 -23.01
CA ALA A 379 -25.59 0.34 -22.20
C ALA A 379 -25.15 0.50 -20.73
N PRO A 380 -25.67 1.50 -19.99
CA PRO A 380 -25.44 1.61 -18.55
C PRO A 380 -25.91 0.35 -17.81
N GLY A 381 -25.08 -0.16 -16.90
CA GLY A 381 -25.38 -1.35 -16.09
C GLY A 381 -25.03 -2.70 -16.74
N GLU A 382 -24.65 -2.72 -18.01
CA GLU A 382 -24.12 -3.92 -18.67
C GLU A 382 -22.59 -3.98 -18.54
N ILE A 383 -22.06 -5.21 -18.37
CA ILE A 383 -20.62 -5.48 -18.38
C ILE A 383 -20.13 -5.38 -19.83
N SER A 384 -19.08 -4.58 -20.04
CA SER A 384 -18.52 -4.39 -21.38
C SER A 384 -17.78 -5.66 -21.84
N PRO A 385 -17.95 -6.13 -23.08
CA PRO A 385 -17.12 -7.22 -23.60
C PRO A 385 -15.70 -6.70 -23.89
N PHE A 386 -14.73 -7.61 -23.94
CA PHE A 386 -13.42 -7.31 -24.51
C PHE A 386 -13.56 -6.94 -26.00
N ARG A 387 -12.88 -5.87 -26.41
CA ARG A 387 -12.77 -5.45 -27.81
C ARG A 387 -11.32 -5.46 -28.24
N PHE A 388 -11.07 -5.92 -29.46
CA PHE A 388 -9.75 -5.89 -30.07
C PHE A 388 -9.47 -4.51 -30.68
N HIS A 389 -8.30 -3.97 -30.37
CA HIS A 389 -7.77 -2.73 -30.92
C HIS A 389 -6.46 -3.02 -31.67
N SER A 390 -6.25 -2.33 -32.79
CA SER A 390 -5.01 -2.40 -33.58
C SER A 390 -4.67 -1.03 -34.13
N PHE A 391 -3.47 -0.56 -33.83
CA PHE A 391 -2.95 0.74 -34.18
C PHE A 391 -1.68 0.59 -35.02
N PRO A 392 -1.59 1.20 -36.21
CA PRO A 392 -0.37 1.14 -37.01
C PRO A 392 0.77 1.86 -36.29
N LEU A 393 1.99 1.40 -36.53
CA LEU A 393 3.22 2.06 -36.10
C LEU A 393 3.84 2.83 -37.29
N PRO A 394 3.71 4.17 -37.35
CA PRO A 394 4.31 4.95 -38.42
C PRO A 394 5.84 4.81 -38.49
N PRO A 395 6.45 4.95 -39.68
CA PRO A 395 7.90 4.78 -39.86
C PRO A 395 8.78 5.65 -38.97
N LEU A 396 8.31 6.83 -38.53
CA LEU A 396 9.07 7.73 -37.64
C LEU A 396 9.43 7.08 -36.30
N TYR A 397 8.59 6.14 -35.83
CA TYR A 397 8.76 5.43 -34.56
C TYR A 397 9.56 4.12 -34.70
N LYS A 398 10.01 3.76 -35.91
CA LYS A 398 10.88 2.58 -36.14
C LYS A 398 12.35 2.94 -35.92
N HIS A 399 12.75 3.11 -34.67
CA HIS A 399 14.13 3.37 -34.26
C HIS A 399 14.65 2.34 -33.25
N GLY A 400 15.93 2.47 -32.85
CA GLY A 400 16.64 1.45 -32.06
C GLY A 400 16.28 1.36 -30.58
N ALA A 401 15.35 2.17 -30.11
CA ALA A 401 14.95 2.26 -28.70
C ALA A 401 13.48 2.73 -28.58
N PHE A 402 12.63 2.25 -29.49
CA PHE A 402 11.20 2.56 -29.48
C PHE A 402 10.54 2.09 -28.19
N GLN A 403 9.58 2.87 -27.71
CA GLN A 403 8.73 2.51 -26.58
C GLN A 403 7.29 2.94 -26.87
N PHE A 404 6.34 2.21 -26.31
CA PHE A 404 4.95 2.65 -26.22
C PHE A 404 4.49 2.65 -24.76
N ARG A 405 3.47 3.43 -24.46
CA ARG A 405 2.88 3.54 -23.13
C ARG A 405 1.36 3.59 -23.19
N LEU A 406 0.70 2.90 -22.28
CA LEU A 406 -0.71 3.06 -21.98
C LEU A 406 -0.84 3.75 -20.62
N THR A 407 -1.64 4.80 -20.54
CA THR A 407 -1.88 5.58 -19.31
C THR A 407 -3.37 5.79 -19.11
N ASN A 408 -3.94 5.42 -17.95
CA ASN A 408 -5.31 5.78 -17.62
C ASN A 408 -5.39 7.19 -17.01
N TYR A 409 -6.43 7.92 -17.37
CA TYR A 409 -6.79 9.20 -16.77
C TYR A 409 -8.11 9.02 -16.00
N ASN A 410 -8.05 9.14 -14.68
CA ASN A 410 -9.20 8.95 -13.79
C ASN A 410 -9.17 9.94 -12.62
N SER A 411 -10.11 9.83 -11.68
CA SER A 411 -10.19 10.71 -10.51
C SER A 411 -9.16 10.44 -9.40
N ARG A 412 -8.31 9.41 -9.54
CA ARG A 412 -7.15 9.11 -8.68
C ARG A 412 -7.47 8.93 -7.19
N ASN A 413 -8.72 8.60 -6.86
CA ASN A 413 -9.22 8.51 -5.49
C ASN A 413 -9.43 7.06 -5.00
N GLY A 414 -8.97 6.07 -5.76
CA GLY A 414 -9.11 4.66 -5.41
C GLY A 414 -9.24 3.75 -6.64
N ILE A 415 -9.59 2.49 -6.38
CA ILE A 415 -9.97 1.44 -7.33
C ILE A 415 -11.23 1.86 -8.08
N ASN A 416 -11.08 2.72 -9.09
CA ASN A 416 -12.19 3.20 -9.90
C ASN A 416 -11.80 3.52 -11.34
N ASN A 417 -12.83 3.60 -12.18
CA ASN A 417 -12.71 3.89 -13.60
C ASN A 417 -11.72 2.94 -14.31
N ILE A 418 -11.96 1.66 -14.10
CA ILE A 418 -10.99 0.59 -14.32
C ILE A 418 -10.91 0.19 -15.80
N TRP A 419 -9.71 -0.14 -16.27
CA TRP A 419 -9.51 -0.77 -17.58
C TRP A 419 -8.80 -2.12 -17.44
N GLN A 420 -9.27 -3.13 -18.18
CA GLN A 420 -8.67 -4.46 -18.26
C GLN A 420 -7.99 -4.65 -19.60
N LEU A 421 -6.69 -4.90 -19.60
CA LEU A 421 -5.87 -5.07 -20.80
C LEU A 421 -5.34 -6.50 -20.89
N ASP A 422 -5.39 -7.07 -22.10
CA ASP A 422 -4.85 -8.40 -22.39
C ASP A 422 -4.26 -8.46 -23.81
N TYR A 423 -3.36 -9.41 -24.08
CA TYR A 423 -2.73 -9.67 -25.38
C TYR A 423 -2.10 -8.44 -26.05
N VAL A 424 -1.25 -7.71 -25.33
CA VAL A 424 -0.49 -6.63 -25.96
C VAL A 424 0.54 -7.23 -26.91
N ARG A 425 0.43 -6.90 -28.20
CA ARG A 425 1.28 -7.46 -29.27
C ARG A 425 1.72 -6.37 -30.24
N LEU A 426 3.03 -6.22 -30.43
CA LEU A 426 3.63 -5.47 -31.52
C LEU A 426 4.15 -6.46 -32.57
N SER A 427 3.50 -6.51 -33.73
CA SER A 427 3.82 -7.45 -34.81
C SER A 427 3.40 -6.92 -36.19
N SER A 428 3.67 -7.66 -37.26
CA SER A 428 3.15 -7.36 -38.60
C SER A 428 1.68 -7.77 -38.79
N SER A 429 1.10 -8.55 -37.87
CA SER A 429 -0.33 -8.87 -37.90
C SER A 429 -1.17 -7.72 -37.34
N ARG A 430 -2.29 -7.46 -38.00
CA ARG A 430 -3.28 -6.44 -37.65
C ARG A 430 -4.60 -7.00 -37.13
N ASP A 431 -4.75 -8.31 -37.10
CA ASP A 431 -5.99 -8.97 -36.69
C ASP A 431 -5.87 -9.59 -35.29
N SER A 432 -7.00 -10.02 -34.76
CA SER A 432 -7.10 -10.54 -33.40
C SER A 432 -6.70 -12.01 -33.28
N THR A 433 -6.27 -12.65 -34.37
CA THR A 433 -5.99 -14.08 -34.38
C THR A 433 -4.55 -14.36 -33.95
N LEU A 434 -4.39 -15.51 -33.30
CA LEU A 434 -3.10 -16.06 -32.90
C LEU A 434 -3.26 -17.58 -32.87
N ASP A 435 -2.19 -18.30 -33.24
CA ASP A 435 -2.14 -19.75 -33.10
C ASP A 435 -2.06 -20.12 -31.61
N ASP A 436 -3.17 -19.99 -30.90
CA ASP A 436 -3.29 -20.23 -29.47
C ASP A 436 -4.68 -20.77 -29.08
N ILE A 437 -4.68 -21.82 -28.24
CA ILE A 437 -5.84 -22.23 -27.43
C ILE A 437 -5.39 -22.10 -26.00
N ALA A 438 -6.16 -21.42 -25.18
CA ALA A 438 -5.68 -21.07 -23.86
C ALA A 438 -6.79 -21.07 -22.82
N PHE A 439 -6.41 -21.29 -21.56
CA PHE A 439 -7.31 -21.11 -20.44
C PHE A 439 -7.67 -19.64 -20.27
N THR A 440 -8.88 -19.38 -19.82
CA THR A 440 -9.39 -18.01 -19.56
C THR A 440 -9.57 -17.72 -18.07
N GLN A 441 -9.58 -18.76 -17.23
CA GLN A 441 -9.75 -18.64 -15.78
C GLN A 441 -8.99 -19.77 -15.07
N PRO A 442 -8.53 -19.54 -13.81
CA PRO A 442 -7.98 -20.60 -12.98
C PRO A 442 -9.06 -21.60 -12.52
N PRO A 443 -8.68 -22.78 -11.98
CA PRO A 443 -9.61 -23.72 -11.39
C PRO A 443 -10.37 -23.12 -10.20
N GLU A 444 -11.63 -23.51 -10.01
CA GLU A 444 -12.36 -23.21 -8.78
C GLU A 444 -11.78 -23.94 -7.57
N THR A 445 -12.18 -23.51 -6.37
CA THR A 445 -11.79 -24.21 -5.13
C THR A 445 -12.40 -25.60 -5.08
N ILE A 446 -11.82 -26.49 -4.28
CA ILE A 446 -12.34 -27.86 -4.12
C ILE A 446 -13.59 -27.94 -3.24
N LEU A 447 -14.03 -26.81 -2.70
CA LEU A 447 -15.15 -26.67 -1.76
C LEU A 447 -16.40 -26.15 -2.49
N ASN A 448 -17.58 -26.59 -2.07
CA ASN A 448 -18.87 -26.19 -2.66
C ASN A 448 -19.37 -24.84 -2.16
N THR A 449 -19.17 -24.56 -0.87
CA THR A 449 -19.80 -23.44 -0.15
C THR A 449 -18.78 -22.35 0.16
N TYR A 450 -17.61 -22.75 0.66
CA TYR A 450 -16.55 -21.85 1.06
C TYR A 450 -15.43 -21.78 0.02
N ARG A 451 -14.63 -20.72 0.00
CA ARG A 451 -13.32 -20.73 -0.66
C ARG A 451 -12.20 -21.14 0.28
N SER A 452 -12.40 -20.95 1.58
CA SER A 452 -11.51 -21.41 2.65
C SER A 452 -12.31 -21.70 3.91
N MET A 453 -11.91 -22.73 4.66
CA MET A 453 -12.52 -23.08 5.93
C MET A 453 -11.53 -23.85 6.82
N PRO A 454 -11.73 -23.93 8.14
CA PRO A 454 -10.87 -24.76 8.98
C PRO A 454 -11.07 -26.25 8.71
N TRP A 455 -9.97 -27.01 8.68
CA TRP A 455 -10.00 -28.47 8.45
C TRP A 455 -10.91 -29.19 9.43
N ARG A 456 -10.83 -28.82 10.72
CA ARG A 456 -11.69 -29.34 11.79
C ARG A 456 -13.19 -29.16 11.52
N HIS A 457 -13.57 -28.15 10.74
CA HIS A 457 -14.95 -27.92 10.34
C HIS A 457 -15.35 -28.68 9.06
N PHE A 458 -14.39 -29.13 8.27
CA PHE A 458 -14.59 -29.95 7.08
C PHE A 458 -14.74 -31.44 7.43
N GLU A 459 -14.05 -31.89 8.50
CA GLU A 459 -14.15 -33.24 9.03
C GLU A 459 -15.60 -33.64 9.35
N GLY A 460 -16.03 -34.79 8.83
CA GLY A 460 -17.37 -35.34 9.01
C GLY A 460 -18.42 -34.83 8.01
N ILE A 461 -18.11 -33.79 7.23
CA ILE A 461 -19.01 -33.25 6.18
C ILE A 461 -18.38 -33.27 4.78
N GLU A 462 -17.32 -34.05 4.57
CA GLU A 462 -16.54 -33.99 3.32
C GLU A 462 -17.39 -34.34 2.09
N ALA A 463 -18.38 -35.22 2.22
CA ALA A 463 -19.27 -35.57 1.11
C ALA A 463 -20.27 -34.46 0.73
N GLU A 464 -20.58 -33.55 1.67
CA GLU A 464 -21.42 -32.38 1.37
C GLU A 464 -20.57 -31.23 0.80
N GLU A 465 -19.39 -31.00 1.35
CA GLU A 465 -18.60 -29.81 1.04
C GLU A 465 -17.59 -30.02 -0.10
N LEU A 466 -17.08 -31.23 -0.33
CA LEU A 466 -16.14 -31.51 -1.41
C LEU A 466 -16.84 -31.48 -2.77
N SER A 467 -16.44 -30.54 -3.65
CA SER A 467 -17.00 -30.42 -4.98
C SER A 467 -16.74 -31.66 -5.82
N PRO A 468 -17.79 -32.29 -6.40
CA PRO A 468 -17.62 -33.36 -7.38
C PRO A 468 -17.41 -32.83 -8.80
N PHE A 469 -17.34 -31.51 -8.99
CA PHE A 469 -17.29 -30.89 -10.32
C PHE A 469 -15.97 -30.17 -10.57
N ILE A 470 -15.49 -30.27 -11.81
CA ILE A 470 -14.37 -29.50 -12.34
C ILE A 470 -14.89 -28.67 -13.50
N GLU A 471 -14.74 -27.35 -13.41
CA GLU A 471 -15.12 -26.42 -14.48
C GLU A 471 -13.86 -25.92 -15.20
N VAL A 472 -13.91 -25.92 -16.52
CA VAL A 472 -12.81 -25.54 -17.41
C VAL A 472 -13.32 -24.56 -18.43
N LYS A 473 -12.64 -23.43 -18.57
CA LYS A 473 -12.93 -22.42 -19.58
C LYS A 473 -11.73 -22.17 -20.47
N ILE A 474 -11.90 -22.44 -21.76
CA ILE A 474 -10.88 -22.24 -22.79
C ILE A 474 -11.41 -21.36 -23.92
N ARG A 475 -10.49 -20.74 -24.65
CA ARG A 475 -10.78 -19.96 -25.85
C ARG A 475 -9.90 -20.43 -27.00
N ASN A 476 -10.48 -20.51 -28.19
CA ASN A 476 -9.72 -20.73 -29.44
C ASN A 476 -9.45 -19.37 -30.10
N ILE A 477 -8.19 -18.98 -30.18
CA ILE A 477 -7.74 -17.68 -30.72
C ILE A 477 -7.30 -17.82 -32.20
N PHE A 478 -7.30 -19.04 -32.74
CA PHE A 478 -7.00 -19.31 -34.14
C PHE A 478 -7.98 -18.65 -35.10
N SER A 479 -7.56 -18.53 -36.35
CA SER A 479 -8.43 -18.24 -37.50
C SER A 479 -9.30 -19.43 -37.91
N ASP A 480 -8.95 -20.64 -37.50
CA ASP A 480 -9.58 -21.90 -37.91
C ASP A 480 -9.95 -22.78 -36.70
N ASP A 481 -10.80 -23.78 -36.95
CA ASP A 481 -11.20 -24.76 -35.95
C ASP A 481 -10.01 -25.64 -35.54
N ASN A 482 -9.77 -25.80 -34.23
CA ASN A 482 -8.62 -26.55 -33.71
C ASN A 482 -9.01 -27.48 -32.55
N ASN A 483 -8.11 -28.40 -32.18
CA ASN A 483 -8.35 -29.36 -31.10
C ASN A 483 -7.67 -28.88 -29.81
N ALA A 484 -8.37 -28.93 -28.68
CA ALA A 484 -7.85 -28.51 -27.38
C ALA A 484 -6.93 -29.55 -26.69
N GLY A 485 -6.43 -30.54 -27.42
CA GLY A 485 -5.42 -31.49 -26.97
C GLY A 485 -5.92 -32.74 -26.28
N ASP A 486 -5.32 -33.88 -26.61
CA ASP A 486 -5.68 -35.20 -26.07
C ASP A 486 -4.90 -35.56 -24.78
N ASP A 487 -3.80 -34.85 -24.49
CA ASP A 487 -2.93 -35.07 -23.33
C ASP A 487 -3.16 -34.02 -22.21
N SER A 488 -4.16 -33.16 -22.37
CA SER A 488 -4.55 -32.18 -21.35
C SER A 488 -4.95 -32.92 -20.06
N SER A 489 -4.67 -32.34 -18.89
CA SER A 489 -4.86 -33.02 -17.60
C SER A 489 -5.28 -32.08 -16.48
N VAL A 490 -5.84 -32.67 -15.44
CA VAL A 490 -6.11 -32.03 -14.16
C VAL A 490 -5.56 -32.86 -13.02
N SER A 491 -4.91 -32.20 -12.07
CA SER A 491 -4.44 -32.81 -10.83
C SER A 491 -4.79 -31.99 -9.60
N ILE A 492 -4.87 -32.68 -8.46
CA ILE A 492 -4.96 -32.06 -7.13
C ILE A 492 -3.86 -32.63 -6.24
N GLU A 493 -3.09 -31.74 -5.61
CA GLU A 493 -1.98 -32.08 -4.72
C GLU A 493 -2.10 -31.28 -3.42
N GLU A 494 -1.85 -31.92 -2.27
CA GLU A 494 -1.64 -31.22 -0.99
C GLU A 494 -0.16 -30.84 -0.85
N LEU A 495 0.11 -29.53 -0.75
CA LEU A 495 1.45 -28.97 -0.92
C LEU A 495 2.38 -29.14 0.29
N MET A 496 1.83 -29.34 1.49
CA MET A 496 2.64 -29.46 2.71
C MET A 496 3.25 -30.86 2.84
N THR A 497 2.51 -31.88 2.42
CA THR A 497 2.90 -33.30 2.45
C THR A 497 3.40 -33.81 1.10
N GLY A 498 3.04 -33.14 -0.01
CA GLY A 498 3.31 -33.59 -1.38
C GLY A 498 2.39 -34.74 -1.82
N THR A 499 1.23 -34.91 -1.16
CA THR A 499 0.28 -35.98 -1.46
C THR A 499 -0.53 -35.64 -2.71
N GLU A 500 -0.34 -36.38 -3.80
CA GLU A 500 -1.18 -36.28 -5.00
C GLU A 500 -2.50 -37.05 -4.79
N LEU A 501 -3.62 -36.33 -4.83
CA LEU A 501 -4.95 -36.92 -4.60
C LEU A 501 -5.49 -37.62 -5.85
N PHE A 502 -5.30 -36.99 -7.01
CA PHE A 502 -5.51 -37.61 -8.32
C PHE A 502 -4.84 -36.80 -9.43
N ASN A 503 -4.65 -37.46 -10.57
CA ASN A 503 -4.27 -36.88 -11.84
C ASN A 503 -5.04 -37.61 -12.95
N VAL A 504 -5.89 -36.89 -13.69
CA VAL A 504 -6.78 -37.48 -14.69
C VAL A 504 -6.80 -36.66 -15.98
N PRO A 505 -7.06 -37.28 -17.15
CA PRO A 505 -7.18 -36.56 -18.41
C PRO A 505 -8.31 -35.52 -18.40
N LEU A 506 -8.08 -34.42 -19.11
CA LEU A 506 -8.99 -33.32 -19.38
C LEU A 506 -9.18 -33.18 -20.89
N LEU A 507 -10.34 -32.71 -21.36
CA LEU A 507 -10.59 -32.41 -22.78
C LEU A 507 -10.35 -33.57 -23.79
N ALA A 508 -10.27 -34.83 -23.32
CA ALA A 508 -9.78 -35.96 -24.11
C ALA A 508 -10.60 -36.30 -25.37
N THR A 509 -9.91 -36.96 -26.32
CA THR A 509 -10.36 -37.45 -27.64
C THR A 509 -11.87 -37.63 -27.79
N LEU A 510 -12.45 -36.88 -28.74
CA LEU A 510 -13.85 -36.80 -29.18
C LEU A 510 -14.74 -35.73 -28.52
N GLN A 511 -14.32 -35.06 -27.44
CA GLN A 511 -15.16 -34.05 -26.80
C GLN A 511 -14.98 -32.62 -27.35
N GLU A 512 -13.74 -32.18 -27.58
CA GLU A 512 -13.40 -30.88 -28.20
C GLU A 512 -12.59 -31.03 -29.49
N VAL A 513 -13.15 -31.77 -30.45
CA VAL A 513 -12.60 -31.86 -31.80
C VAL A 513 -13.23 -30.77 -32.67
N ASN A 514 -12.42 -30.02 -33.42
CA ASN A 514 -12.84 -28.87 -34.23
C ASN A 514 -13.54 -27.77 -33.39
N PHE A 515 -12.92 -27.36 -32.27
CA PHE A 515 -13.40 -26.21 -31.50
C PHE A 515 -13.31 -24.95 -32.37
N SER A 516 -14.44 -24.28 -32.61
CA SER A 516 -14.48 -23.25 -33.65
C SER A 516 -13.69 -21.98 -33.31
N ALA A 517 -13.11 -21.39 -34.36
CA ALA A 517 -12.33 -20.15 -34.29
C ALA A 517 -13.04 -19.02 -33.52
N GLY A 518 -12.32 -18.36 -32.61
CA GLY A 518 -12.78 -17.20 -31.86
C GLY A 518 -13.81 -17.49 -30.75
N LEU A 519 -14.24 -18.74 -30.56
CA LEU A 519 -15.26 -19.08 -29.58
C LEU A 519 -14.66 -19.32 -28.19
N PHE A 520 -15.51 -19.11 -27.18
CA PHE A 520 -15.30 -19.56 -25.81
C PHE A 520 -15.96 -20.93 -25.62
N LYS A 521 -15.36 -21.76 -24.78
CA LYS A 521 -15.93 -23.03 -24.35
C LYS A 521 -15.84 -23.19 -22.84
N GLU A 522 -16.98 -23.48 -22.24
CA GLU A 522 -17.08 -23.90 -20.85
C GLU A 522 -17.42 -25.39 -20.78
N ARG A 523 -16.68 -26.13 -19.96
CA ARG A 523 -16.88 -27.55 -19.71
C ARG A 523 -16.91 -27.84 -18.22
N THR A 524 -17.99 -28.51 -17.82
CA THR A 524 -18.13 -29.06 -16.48
C THR A 524 -17.96 -30.58 -16.53
N TYR A 525 -17.04 -31.09 -15.74
CA TYR A 525 -16.76 -32.50 -15.57
C TYR A 525 -17.30 -32.99 -14.23
N ASP A 526 -18.10 -34.05 -14.24
CA ASP A 526 -18.55 -34.72 -13.01
C ASP A 526 -17.58 -35.87 -12.67
N LEU A 527 -16.84 -35.72 -11.57
CA LEU A 527 -15.87 -36.69 -11.09
C LEU A 527 -16.53 -37.98 -10.56
N ARG A 528 -17.85 -37.96 -10.31
CA ARG A 528 -18.62 -39.14 -9.88
C ARG A 528 -18.93 -40.08 -11.04
N GLY A 529 -18.57 -39.72 -12.27
CA GLY A 529 -18.59 -40.62 -13.41
C GLY A 529 -19.00 -39.97 -14.72
N GLY A 530 -18.61 -40.62 -15.81
CA GLY A 530 -18.90 -40.19 -17.17
C GLY A 530 -18.03 -40.96 -18.17
N PRO A 531 -18.18 -40.73 -19.49
CA PRO A 531 -17.39 -41.41 -20.51
C PRO A 531 -15.88 -41.26 -20.34
N LEU A 532 -15.43 -40.17 -19.71
CA LEU A 532 -14.03 -39.86 -19.46
C LEU A 532 -13.46 -40.44 -18.16
N PHE A 533 -14.32 -40.76 -17.18
CA PHE A 533 -13.92 -41.00 -15.79
C PHE A 533 -14.50 -42.32 -15.26
N ALA A 534 -14.18 -43.42 -15.93
CA ALA A 534 -14.58 -44.78 -15.52
C ALA A 534 -13.33 -45.65 -15.25
N PRO A 535 -13.07 -46.10 -13.99
CA PRO A 535 -13.85 -45.86 -12.77
C PRO A 535 -13.75 -44.42 -12.24
N THR A 536 -14.68 -44.05 -11.35
CA THR A 536 -14.92 -42.66 -10.91
C THR A 536 -13.79 -42.15 -10.00
N PRO A 537 -13.04 -41.10 -10.36
CA PRO A 537 -11.97 -40.55 -9.54
C PRO A 537 -12.49 -39.99 -8.21
N TYR A 538 -13.74 -39.52 -8.15
CA TYR A 538 -14.31 -38.91 -6.94
C TYR A 538 -14.33 -39.84 -5.72
N ASN A 539 -14.59 -41.14 -5.89
CA ASN A 539 -14.65 -42.06 -4.75
C ASN A 539 -13.29 -42.23 -4.08
N ASN A 540 -12.21 -42.27 -4.87
CA ASN A 540 -10.86 -42.34 -4.33
C ASN A 540 -10.45 -40.98 -3.72
N TYR A 541 -10.77 -39.88 -4.42
CA TYR A 541 -10.54 -38.53 -3.93
C TYR A 541 -11.20 -38.30 -2.55
N LEU A 542 -12.50 -38.58 -2.43
CA LEU A 542 -13.24 -38.46 -1.18
C LEU A 542 -12.69 -39.39 -0.08
N ALA A 543 -12.28 -40.62 -0.43
CA ALA A 543 -11.69 -41.53 0.54
C ALA A 543 -10.34 -41.03 1.08
N GLN A 544 -9.51 -40.40 0.24
CA GLN A 544 -8.26 -39.79 0.67
C GLN A 544 -8.49 -38.55 1.54
N MET A 545 -9.47 -37.70 1.19
CA MET A 545 -9.84 -36.54 2.01
C MET A 545 -10.36 -36.94 3.41
N ARG A 546 -10.83 -38.18 3.58
CA ARG A 546 -11.27 -38.76 4.86
C ARG A 546 -10.20 -39.55 5.60
N SER A 547 -9.00 -39.63 5.04
CA SER A 547 -7.89 -40.33 5.69
C SER A 547 -7.30 -39.48 6.80
N ASP A 548 -6.60 -40.14 7.72
CA ASP A 548 -5.84 -39.50 8.81
C ASP A 548 -4.56 -38.80 8.32
N ALA A 549 -4.30 -38.78 7.00
CA ALA A 549 -3.12 -38.18 6.41
C ALA A 549 -3.04 -36.66 6.58
N PHE A 550 -4.19 -36.03 6.84
CA PHE A 550 -4.32 -34.57 6.96
C PHE A 550 -4.69 -34.14 8.38
N ASP A 551 -4.76 -35.08 9.34
CA ASP A 551 -5.08 -34.78 10.74
C ASP A 551 -3.88 -34.11 11.42
N GLY A 552 -4.10 -32.93 12.02
CA GLY A 552 -3.14 -32.29 12.92
C GLY A 552 -2.45 -31.01 12.41
N PRO A 553 -2.06 -30.85 11.12
CA PRO A 553 -1.60 -29.58 10.61
C PRO A 553 -2.64 -28.47 10.78
N GLU A 554 -2.19 -27.30 11.22
CA GLU A 554 -3.06 -26.11 11.34
C GLU A 554 -3.35 -25.46 9.98
N LEU A 555 -2.50 -25.73 8.98
CA LEU A 555 -2.61 -25.23 7.61
C LEU A 555 -2.47 -26.38 6.61
N LEU A 556 -3.44 -26.52 5.72
CA LEU A 556 -3.39 -27.42 4.57
C LEU A 556 -3.66 -26.64 3.28
N LEU A 557 -2.94 -27.01 2.22
CA LEU A 557 -2.94 -26.25 0.97
C LEU A 557 -3.14 -27.21 -0.20
N PHE A 558 -4.33 -27.23 -0.76
CA PHE A 558 -4.65 -28.09 -1.90
C PHE A 558 -4.55 -27.29 -3.18
N ARG A 559 -3.57 -27.61 -4.02
CA ARG A 559 -3.42 -27.01 -5.35
C ARG A 559 -4.19 -27.83 -6.36
N THR A 560 -5.17 -27.21 -7.01
CA THR A 560 -5.78 -27.73 -8.24
C THR A 560 -5.02 -27.16 -9.41
N ARG A 561 -4.57 -28.00 -10.35
CA ARG A 561 -3.81 -27.58 -11.53
C ARG A 561 -4.44 -28.15 -12.80
N TYR A 562 -4.65 -27.30 -13.80
CA TYR A 562 -4.98 -27.71 -15.16
C TYR A 562 -3.77 -27.50 -16.07
N ILE A 563 -3.55 -28.44 -16.98
CA ILE A 563 -2.53 -28.36 -18.02
C ILE A 563 -3.23 -28.61 -19.36
N LEU A 564 -3.08 -27.68 -20.28
CA LEU A 564 -3.46 -27.81 -21.67
C LEU A 564 -2.28 -28.40 -22.45
N ALA A 565 -2.57 -29.37 -23.31
CA ALA A 565 -1.58 -29.97 -24.19
C ALA A 565 -2.17 -30.16 -25.60
N PRO A 566 -2.36 -29.07 -26.37
CA PRO A 566 -3.04 -29.11 -27.68
C PRO A 566 -2.24 -29.85 -28.77
N GLY A 567 -1.00 -30.25 -28.46
CA GLY A 567 -0.07 -30.91 -29.38
C GLY A 567 0.84 -29.88 -30.06
N SER A 568 2.13 -30.21 -30.26
CA SER A 568 3.18 -29.26 -30.66
C SER A 568 3.02 -28.59 -32.04
N ALA A 569 2.00 -28.97 -32.82
CA ALA A 569 1.69 -28.37 -34.12
C ALA A 569 0.49 -27.40 -34.08
N ALA A 570 -0.12 -27.24 -32.90
CA ALA A 570 -1.39 -26.54 -32.71
C ALA A 570 -1.25 -25.26 -31.86
N GLN A 571 -0.04 -24.74 -31.64
CA GLN A 571 0.22 -23.44 -31.01
C GLN A 571 1.53 -22.83 -31.52
N VAL A 572 1.62 -21.50 -31.50
CA VAL A 572 2.88 -20.80 -31.82
C VAL A 572 3.91 -21.02 -30.71
N ASN A 573 5.11 -21.42 -31.12
CA ASN A 573 6.23 -21.64 -30.21
C ASN A 573 7.51 -21.07 -30.85
N ALA A 574 7.65 -19.75 -30.75
CA ALA A 574 8.77 -18.99 -31.30
C ALA A 574 9.18 -17.85 -30.33
N PRO A 575 10.42 -17.34 -30.42
CA PRO A 575 10.87 -16.23 -29.58
C PRO A 575 9.92 -15.03 -29.66
N GLY A 576 9.52 -14.50 -28.51
CA GLY A 576 8.51 -13.42 -28.40
C GLY A 576 7.07 -13.89 -28.15
N TYR A 577 6.82 -15.19 -28.12
CA TYR A 577 5.52 -15.80 -27.77
C TYR A 577 5.58 -16.63 -26.49
N GLU A 578 6.51 -16.32 -25.58
CA GLU A 578 6.71 -17.10 -24.35
C GLU A 578 5.45 -17.15 -23.47
N SER A 579 4.60 -16.12 -23.54
CA SER A 579 3.30 -16.03 -22.87
C SER A 579 2.28 -17.08 -23.30
N VAL A 580 2.27 -17.45 -24.58
CA VAL A 580 1.35 -18.47 -25.14
C VAL A 580 1.53 -19.81 -24.42
N LEU A 581 2.78 -20.22 -24.17
CA LEU A 581 3.04 -21.49 -23.47
C LEU A 581 2.76 -21.42 -21.96
N ARG A 582 2.67 -20.21 -21.41
CA ARG A 582 2.46 -19.99 -19.97
C ARG A 582 0.98 -20.07 -19.62
N ASN A 583 0.11 -19.58 -20.50
CA ASN A 583 -1.34 -19.65 -20.34
C ASN A 583 -1.94 -21.07 -20.51
N ASP A 584 -1.13 -22.02 -20.99
CA ASP A 584 -1.44 -23.47 -21.03
C ASP A 584 -1.50 -24.12 -19.65
N THR A 585 -1.06 -23.43 -18.60
CA THR A 585 -1.11 -23.98 -17.24
C THR A 585 -1.73 -22.97 -16.30
N VAL A 586 -2.82 -23.39 -15.64
CA VAL A 586 -3.47 -22.61 -14.59
C VAL A 586 -3.58 -23.42 -13.32
N SER A 587 -3.55 -22.73 -12.18
CA SER A 587 -3.76 -23.37 -10.88
C SER A 587 -4.40 -22.42 -9.88
N SER A 588 -5.07 -23.00 -8.89
CA SER A 588 -5.61 -22.32 -7.72
C SER A 588 -5.26 -23.12 -6.47
N ILE A 589 -5.35 -22.47 -5.31
CA ILE A 589 -5.09 -23.09 -4.01
C ILE A 589 -6.35 -22.99 -3.17
N THR A 590 -6.87 -24.12 -2.71
CA THR A 590 -7.85 -24.15 -1.63
C THR A 590 -7.10 -24.21 -0.30
N VAL A 591 -7.44 -23.28 0.59
CA VAL A 591 -6.77 -23.11 1.89
C VAL A 591 -7.66 -23.67 2.98
N PHE A 592 -7.14 -24.59 3.78
CA PHE A 592 -7.71 -24.90 5.09
C PHE A 592 -6.81 -24.31 6.17
N ASP A 593 -7.33 -23.33 6.89
CA ASP A 593 -6.64 -22.58 7.94
C ASP A 593 -7.68 -22.19 9.00
N ASN A 594 -7.29 -21.47 10.03
CA ASN A 594 -8.11 -21.09 11.17
C ASN A 594 -9.24 -20.08 10.88
N TYR A 595 -9.72 -19.92 9.64
CA TYR A 595 -10.78 -18.99 9.29
C TYR A 595 -11.74 -19.53 8.22
N PHE A 596 -12.96 -18.99 8.20
CA PHE A 596 -13.90 -19.19 7.09
C PHE A 596 -13.82 -18.02 6.10
N ALA A 597 -13.92 -18.30 4.80
CA ALA A 597 -14.04 -17.29 3.76
C ALA A 597 -14.97 -17.75 2.63
N TYR A 598 -15.85 -16.86 2.21
CA TYR A 598 -16.59 -16.97 0.96
C TYR A 598 -15.85 -16.31 -0.20
N ASP A 599 -14.91 -15.42 0.10
CA ASP A 599 -14.17 -14.62 -0.87
C ASP A 599 -12.82 -15.26 -1.25
N ASP A 600 -12.26 -14.84 -2.37
CA ASP A 600 -10.94 -15.31 -2.85
C ASP A 600 -9.75 -14.45 -2.38
N GLY A 601 -10.02 -13.39 -1.61
CA GLY A 601 -9.00 -12.45 -1.13
C GLY A 601 -8.78 -11.23 -2.03
N THR A 602 -9.63 -11.00 -3.02
CA THR A 602 -9.65 -9.79 -3.85
C THR A 602 -11.03 -9.14 -3.81
N ALA A 603 -11.07 -7.82 -3.64
CA ALA A 603 -12.29 -7.02 -3.77
C ALA A 603 -12.31 -6.33 -5.13
N GLU A 604 -13.25 -6.71 -6.00
CA GLU A 604 -13.50 -5.93 -7.21
C GLU A 604 -14.40 -4.71 -6.94
N SER A 605 -15.11 -4.69 -5.81
CA SER A 605 -15.97 -3.58 -5.43
C SER A 605 -16.13 -3.47 -3.91
N ALA A 606 -17.05 -2.62 -3.47
CA ALA A 606 -17.40 -2.44 -2.07
C ALA A 606 -18.90 -2.28 -1.87
N LEU A 607 -19.34 -2.56 -0.65
CA LEU A 607 -20.65 -2.23 -0.14
C LEU A 607 -20.53 -1.17 0.96
N VAL A 608 -21.43 -0.19 0.92
CA VAL A 608 -21.54 0.85 1.95
C VAL A 608 -22.92 0.77 2.61
N ALA A 609 -22.97 1.11 3.90
CA ALA A 609 -24.21 1.26 4.67
C ALA A 609 -24.34 2.72 5.14
N GLN A 610 -25.57 3.18 5.38
CA GLN A 610 -25.83 4.50 5.99
C GLN A 610 -25.86 4.40 7.52
N GLU A 611 -25.87 5.53 8.21
CA GLU A 611 -26.05 5.60 9.67
C GLU A 611 -27.21 4.71 10.15
N ASP A 612 -26.96 3.96 11.23
CA ASP A 612 -27.84 2.98 11.86
C ASP A 612 -28.17 1.72 11.04
N ASP A 613 -27.83 1.66 9.75
CA ASP A 613 -28.04 0.46 8.94
C ASP A 613 -27.04 -0.64 9.35
N GLN A 614 -27.53 -1.89 9.36
CA GLN A 614 -26.76 -3.06 9.77
C GLN A 614 -26.72 -4.11 8.66
N ILE A 615 -25.57 -4.75 8.53
CA ILE A 615 -25.33 -5.83 7.59
C ILE A 615 -24.75 -7.01 8.35
N ALA A 616 -25.17 -8.23 8.02
CA ALA A 616 -24.66 -9.45 8.62
C ALA A 616 -24.45 -10.54 7.56
N VAL A 617 -23.41 -11.36 7.75
CA VAL A 617 -23.05 -12.51 6.91
C VAL A 617 -23.21 -13.78 7.74
N LYS A 618 -23.91 -14.76 7.19
CA LYS A 618 -24.14 -16.07 7.80
C LYS A 618 -22.95 -17.00 7.60
N PHE A 619 -22.57 -17.73 8.64
CA PHE A 619 -21.64 -18.86 8.63
C PHE A 619 -22.26 -20.05 9.39
N THR A 620 -21.72 -21.26 9.18
CA THR A 620 -22.15 -22.46 9.89
C THR A 620 -20.95 -23.17 10.48
N ALA A 621 -20.92 -23.30 11.81
CA ALA A 621 -19.97 -24.12 12.54
C ALA A 621 -20.48 -25.56 12.60
N THR A 622 -19.72 -26.50 12.04
CA THR A 622 -20.08 -27.94 12.07
C THR A 622 -19.76 -28.63 13.40
N VAL A 623 -18.87 -28.04 14.20
CA VAL A 623 -18.46 -28.49 15.53
C VAL A 623 -18.36 -27.28 16.46
N ASP A 624 -18.39 -27.52 17.77
CA ASP A 624 -18.16 -26.45 18.76
C ASP A 624 -16.73 -25.89 18.61
N ASP A 625 -16.60 -24.57 18.53
CA ASP A 625 -15.32 -23.88 18.44
C ASP A 625 -15.35 -22.55 19.21
N THR A 626 -14.35 -21.71 19.02
CA THR A 626 -14.19 -20.41 19.66
C THR A 626 -13.76 -19.38 18.64
N LEU A 627 -14.56 -18.33 18.48
CA LEU A 627 -14.23 -17.17 17.68
C LEU A 627 -13.21 -16.29 18.43
N ARG A 628 -12.11 -15.97 17.74
CA ARG A 628 -10.97 -15.23 18.31
C ARG A 628 -10.83 -13.84 17.73
N ALA A 629 -11.07 -13.70 16.44
CA ALA A 629 -10.95 -12.45 15.72
C ALA A 629 -11.90 -12.43 14.52
N ILE A 630 -12.08 -11.24 13.97
CA ILE A 630 -12.79 -11.04 12.71
C ILE A 630 -11.89 -10.23 11.79
N ARG A 631 -11.67 -10.76 10.59
CA ARG A 631 -10.94 -10.05 9.53
C ARG A 631 -11.95 -9.38 8.60
N MET A 632 -11.74 -8.10 8.30
CA MET A 632 -12.58 -7.33 7.37
C MET A 632 -11.72 -6.60 6.34
N HIS A 633 -12.12 -6.64 5.08
CA HIS A 633 -11.45 -5.93 4.00
C HIS A 633 -12.08 -4.56 3.74
N PHE A 634 -11.25 -3.53 3.53
CA PHE A 634 -11.67 -2.17 3.21
C PHE A 634 -10.93 -1.68 1.97
N PRO A 635 -11.49 -1.77 0.74
CA PRO A 635 -10.80 -1.31 -0.45
C PRO A 635 -10.71 0.22 -0.47
N HIS A 636 -9.64 0.74 -1.06
CA HIS A 636 -9.52 2.17 -1.38
C HIS A 636 -10.42 2.49 -2.58
N MET A 637 -11.70 2.81 -2.38
CA MET A 637 -12.61 3.22 -3.47
C MET A 637 -13.10 4.66 -3.35
N ILE A 638 -12.90 5.26 -2.17
CA ILE A 638 -13.32 6.62 -1.80
C ILE A 638 -12.20 7.29 -1.00
N SER A 639 -12.19 8.61 -1.01
CA SER A 639 -10.98 9.38 -0.69
C SER A 639 -10.52 9.28 0.77
N ASP A 640 -11.40 9.53 1.74
CA ASP A 640 -11.02 9.58 3.16
C ASP A 640 -12.21 9.22 4.06
N VAL A 641 -12.11 8.08 4.73
CA VAL A 641 -13.07 7.62 5.74
C VAL A 641 -12.47 7.54 7.15
N SER A 642 -11.35 8.23 7.40
CA SER A 642 -10.64 8.22 8.69
C SER A 642 -11.48 8.71 9.89
N ASN A 643 -12.55 9.46 9.60
CA ASN A 643 -13.50 9.96 10.59
C ASN A 643 -14.76 9.10 10.72
N GLN A 644 -14.89 8.03 9.94
CA GLN A 644 -16.04 7.15 9.99
C GLN A 644 -15.84 6.04 11.03
N GLU A 645 -16.92 5.67 11.72
CA GLU A 645 -16.92 4.64 12.75
C GLU A 645 -18.03 3.61 12.49
N PHE A 646 -17.80 2.38 12.96
CA PHE A 646 -18.76 1.29 12.91
C PHE A 646 -18.73 0.47 14.21
N ASN A 647 -19.82 -0.24 14.48
CA ASN A 647 -19.85 -1.29 15.51
C ASN A 647 -19.75 -2.65 14.83
N LEU A 648 -18.86 -3.50 15.30
CA LEU A 648 -18.83 -4.91 14.93
C LEU A 648 -19.78 -5.70 15.83
N LYS A 649 -20.54 -6.64 15.26
CA LYS A 649 -21.54 -7.44 15.98
C LYS A 649 -21.47 -8.92 15.58
N VAL A 650 -21.75 -9.79 16.54
CA VAL A 650 -21.84 -11.24 16.32
C VAL A 650 -23.15 -11.76 16.90
N TRP A 651 -23.85 -12.61 16.14
CA TRP A 651 -25.06 -13.32 16.56
C TRP A 651 -24.86 -14.84 16.50
N ILE A 652 -25.40 -15.59 17.46
CA ILE A 652 -25.36 -17.06 17.50
C ILE A 652 -26.76 -17.62 17.25
N GLY A 653 -26.85 -18.57 16.32
CA GLY A 653 -28.09 -19.27 15.95
C GLY A 653 -28.94 -18.50 14.94
N PHE A 654 -29.42 -17.31 15.28
CA PHE A 654 -30.31 -16.53 14.42
C PHE A 654 -30.12 -15.02 14.59
N LEU A 655 -30.46 -14.26 13.55
CA LEU A 655 -30.44 -12.80 13.59
C LEU A 655 -31.66 -12.27 14.36
N ASP A 656 -31.43 -11.77 15.57
CA ASP A 656 -32.44 -11.08 16.38
C ASP A 656 -31.99 -9.65 16.76
N GLY A 657 -32.62 -9.09 17.80
CA GLY A 657 -32.31 -7.76 18.29
C GLY A 657 -31.08 -7.67 19.19
N GLU A 658 -30.55 -8.79 19.69
CA GLU A 658 -29.60 -8.84 20.80
C GLU A 658 -28.35 -9.65 20.42
N PRO A 659 -27.31 -9.02 19.86
CA PRO A 659 -26.06 -9.71 19.53
C PRO A 659 -25.36 -10.25 20.79
N GLU A 660 -24.79 -11.46 20.72
CA GLU A 660 -23.98 -12.05 21.78
C GLU A 660 -22.68 -11.29 22.02
N PHE A 661 -22.17 -10.58 21.01
CA PHE A 661 -20.93 -9.81 21.13
C PHE A 661 -20.97 -8.51 20.31
N VAL A 662 -20.44 -7.43 20.89
CA VAL A 662 -20.36 -6.11 20.25
C VAL A 662 -19.04 -5.42 20.58
N MET A 663 -18.32 -4.99 19.54
CA MET A 663 -17.21 -4.04 19.66
C MET A 663 -17.62 -2.69 19.09
N ASN A 664 -17.48 -1.63 19.87
CA ASN A 664 -18.01 -0.32 19.54
C ASN A 664 -16.94 0.66 19.05
N PHE A 665 -17.34 1.62 18.21
CA PHE A 665 -16.52 2.75 17.77
C PHE A 665 -15.24 2.34 17.03
N LEU A 666 -15.30 1.24 16.28
CA LEU A 666 -14.20 0.80 15.43
C LEU A 666 -14.07 1.69 14.21
N ARG A 667 -12.88 1.73 13.62
CA ARG A 667 -12.55 2.48 12.41
C ARG A 667 -11.85 1.59 11.40
N PRO A 668 -12.09 1.76 10.10
CA PRO A 668 -11.31 1.05 9.09
C PRO A 668 -9.84 1.43 9.24
N LEU A 669 -8.96 0.44 9.19
CA LEU A 669 -7.52 0.64 9.20
C LEU A 669 -6.99 0.35 7.80
N TYR A 670 -6.39 1.36 7.17
CA TYR A 670 -5.76 1.23 5.86
C TYR A 670 -4.25 1.02 6.06
N PRO A 671 -3.74 -0.20 5.84
CA PRO A 671 -2.33 -0.51 6.10
C PRO A 671 -1.39 -0.02 4.99
N ASP A 672 -1.96 0.49 3.89
CA ASP A 672 -1.29 1.03 2.72
C ASP A 672 -0.36 2.21 3.03
N GLN A 673 -0.56 2.88 4.18
CA GLN A 673 0.28 4.00 4.63
C GLN A 673 1.71 3.59 5.00
N LEU A 674 1.97 2.30 5.23
CA LEU A 674 3.23 1.80 5.81
C LEU A 674 3.77 0.57 5.06
N ALA A 675 2.89 -0.21 4.44
CA ALA A 675 3.22 -1.36 3.62
C ALA A 675 2.29 -1.41 2.42
N ASP A 676 2.60 -2.25 1.43
CA ASP A 676 1.73 -2.40 0.26
C ASP A 676 0.59 -3.39 0.55
N THR A 677 -0.65 -2.92 0.40
CA THR A 677 -1.83 -3.69 0.82
C THR A 677 -2.99 -3.64 -0.17
N LEU A 678 -2.68 -3.70 -1.48
CA LEU A 678 -3.66 -3.67 -2.56
C LEU A 678 -4.99 -4.43 -2.27
N GLN A 679 -4.92 -5.55 -1.53
CA GLN A 679 -6.08 -6.35 -1.09
C GLN A 679 -5.99 -6.82 0.39
N GLY A 680 -5.49 -5.96 1.29
CA GLY A 680 -5.24 -6.33 2.70
C GLY A 680 -6.48 -6.33 3.62
N PHE A 681 -6.55 -7.31 4.53
CA PHE A 681 -7.58 -7.40 5.60
C PHE A 681 -7.16 -6.76 6.93
N THR A 682 -8.02 -5.99 7.58
CA THR A 682 -7.83 -5.61 8.99
C THR A 682 -8.31 -6.72 9.92
N THR A 683 -7.48 -7.14 10.88
CA THR A 683 -7.82 -8.13 11.92
C THR A 683 -8.23 -7.45 13.21
N TYR A 684 -9.50 -7.57 13.59
CA TYR A 684 -10.05 -7.12 14.87
C TYR A 684 -10.10 -8.28 15.86
N LEU A 685 -9.27 -8.24 16.91
CA LEU A 685 -9.34 -9.20 18.01
C LEU A 685 -10.61 -8.96 18.83
N LEU A 686 -11.32 -10.02 19.19
CA LEU A 686 -12.47 -9.90 20.08
C LEU A 686 -11.98 -9.49 21.47
N ALA A 687 -12.36 -8.27 21.89
CA ALA A 687 -11.99 -7.72 23.18
C ALA A 687 -13.20 -7.05 23.86
N ASP A 688 -13.18 -7.09 25.20
CA ASP A 688 -14.18 -6.40 26.03
C ASP A 688 -14.01 -4.87 25.97
N ALA A 689 -14.92 -4.14 26.61
CA ALA A 689 -14.89 -2.68 26.66
C ALA A 689 -13.63 -2.09 27.36
N ASN A 690 -12.82 -2.92 28.02
CA ASN A 690 -11.56 -2.53 28.66
C ASN A 690 -10.34 -2.92 27.82
N GLY A 691 -10.53 -3.51 26.63
CA GLY A 691 -9.46 -3.98 25.75
C GLY A 691 -8.88 -5.35 26.13
N ASN A 692 -9.48 -6.08 27.07
CA ASN A 692 -9.04 -7.45 27.38
C ASN A 692 -9.62 -8.42 26.34
N LEU A 693 -8.85 -9.41 25.90
CA LEU A 693 -9.33 -10.43 24.98
C LEU A 693 -10.55 -11.17 25.56
N ASP A 694 -11.61 -11.23 24.78
CA ASP A 694 -12.90 -11.86 25.12
C ASP A 694 -13.32 -12.81 24.00
N PRO A 695 -12.62 -13.94 23.83
CA PRO A 695 -12.92 -14.91 22.78
C PRO A 695 -14.30 -15.52 23.00
N LEU A 696 -15.10 -15.60 21.93
CA LEU A 696 -16.50 -15.99 21.99
C LEU A 696 -16.70 -17.47 21.64
N PRO A 697 -17.21 -18.33 22.54
CA PRO A 697 -17.57 -19.70 22.21
C PRO A 697 -18.68 -19.74 21.15
N ILE A 698 -18.49 -20.52 20.10
CA ILE A 698 -19.48 -20.75 19.04
C ILE A 698 -19.89 -22.23 19.03
N PRO A 699 -21.14 -22.58 19.42
CA PRO A 699 -21.62 -23.95 19.33
C PRO A 699 -21.80 -24.37 17.87
N ALA A 700 -21.84 -25.68 17.62
CA ALA A 700 -22.23 -26.21 16.32
C ALA A 700 -23.62 -25.68 15.91
N GLY A 701 -23.71 -25.09 14.73
CA GLY A 701 -24.88 -24.39 14.22
C GLY A 701 -24.53 -23.12 13.46
N ASP A 702 -25.57 -22.36 13.12
CA ASP A 702 -25.41 -21.10 12.41
C ASP A 702 -24.93 -19.98 13.35
N PHE A 703 -24.14 -19.06 12.83
CA PHE A 703 -23.77 -17.81 13.48
C PHE A 703 -23.58 -16.72 12.42
N TYR A 704 -23.60 -15.47 12.84
CA TYR A 704 -23.55 -14.33 11.94
C TYR A 704 -22.54 -13.31 12.42
N ILE A 705 -21.80 -12.73 11.49
CA ILE A 705 -20.90 -11.61 11.76
C ILE A 705 -21.33 -10.44 10.91
N GLY A 706 -21.38 -9.27 11.53
CA GLY A 706 -21.85 -8.08 10.85
C GLY A 706 -21.29 -6.80 11.44
N TRP A 707 -21.78 -5.71 10.88
CA TRP A 707 -21.49 -4.38 11.38
C TRP A 707 -22.71 -3.48 11.32
N GLU A 708 -22.65 -2.40 12.08
CA GLU A 708 -23.57 -1.26 12.06
C GLU A 708 -22.75 -0.01 11.75
N GLN A 709 -23.14 0.73 10.72
CA GLN A 709 -22.52 2.02 10.41
C GLN A 709 -22.98 3.04 11.46
N LEU A 710 -22.04 3.64 12.20
CA LEU A 710 -22.35 4.56 13.29
C LEU A 710 -22.36 6.02 12.86
N THR A 711 -21.38 6.40 12.05
CA THR A 711 -21.22 7.80 11.68
C THR A 711 -22.11 8.13 10.50
N ASN A 712 -22.81 9.27 10.60
CA ASN A 712 -23.51 9.84 9.48
C ASN A 712 -22.56 10.08 8.30
N CYS A 713 -22.95 9.55 7.15
CA CYS A 713 -22.19 9.57 5.92
C CYS A 713 -23.15 9.75 4.74
N ASN A 714 -22.68 10.44 3.71
CA ASN A 714 -23.27 10.47 2.39
C ASN A 714 -22.46 9.55 1.47
N PHE A 715 -22.97 8.34 1.21
CA PHE A 715 -22.51 7.28 0.27
C PHE A 715 -21.03 7.32 -0.21
N THR A 716 -20.61 8.42 -0.83
CA THR A 716 -19.23 8.80 -1.16
C THR A 716 -18.24 8.91 0.01
N ASP A 717 -18.69 8.96 1.27
CA ASP A 717 -17.83 9.01 2.47
C ASP A 717 -18.21 7.98 3.55
N CYS A 718 -19.03 6.97 3.21
CA CYS A 718 -19.35 5.85 4.10
C CYS A 718 -18.25 4.78 4.05
N ILE A 719 -18.07 3.98 5.10
CA ILE A 719 -17.02 2.95 5.12
C ILE A 719 -17.26 1.91 4.00
N PRO A 720 -16.30 1.71 3.07
CA PRO A 720 -16.44 0.75 1.99
C PRO A 720 -15.99 -0.63 2.49
N PHE A 721 -16.91 -1.56 2.65
CA PHE A 721 -16.59 -2.96 2.98
C PHE A 721 -16.39 -3.77 1.70
N GLY A 722 -15.28 -4.51 1.61
CA GLY A 722 -14.91 -5.26 0.42
C GLY A 722 -15.99 -6.24 -0.05
N LEU A 723 -16.22 -6.26 -1.36
CA LEU A 723 -17.12 -7.17 -2.05
C LEU A 723 -16.35 -7.88 -3.17
N ASP A 724 -16.13 -9.17 -2.98
CA ASP A 724 -15.66 -10.08 -4.02
C ASP A 724 -16.86 -10.39 -4.94
N LYS A 725 -16.82 -9.89 -6.17
CA LYS A 725 -17.90 -10.07 -7.16
C LYS A 725 -17.72 -11.32 -8.00
N ASN A 726 -16.54 -11.93 -7.99
CA ASN A 726 -16.29 -13.20 -8.67
C ASN A 726 -16.86 -14.40 -7.88
N THR A 727 -17.26 -14.19 -6.62
CA THR A 727 -18.01 -15.17 -5.81
C THR A 727 -19.48 -14.79 -5.58
N PRO A 728 -20.34 -14.78 -6.62
CA PRO A 728 -21.71 -14.25 -6.54
C PRO A 728 -22.64 -15.03 -5.60
N ARG A 729 -22.32 -16.30 -5.28
CA ARG A 729 -23.10 -17.14 -4.37
C ARG A 729 -23.14 -16.59 -2.94
N GLY A 730 -22.13 -15.82 -2.53
CA GLY A 730 -22.06 -15.20 -1.20
C GLY A 730 -23.20 -14.21 -0.91
N GLN A 731 -23.86 -13.67 -1.95
CA GLN A 731 -24.95 -12.71 -1.78
C GLN A 731 -26.13 -13.32 -1.00
N ALA A 732 -26.44 -14.60 -1.21
CA ALA A 732 -27.54 -15.29 -0.54
C ALA A 732 -27.30 -15.50 0.97
N LEU A 733 -26.07 -15.27 1.43
CA LEU A 733 -25.65 -15.42 2.83
C LEU A 733 -25.58 -14.07 3.56
N SER A 734 -25.91 -12.98 2.86
CA SER A 734 -25.85 -11.62 3.38
C SER A 734 -27.25 -11.07 3.70
N TYR A 735 -27.36 -10.37 4.82
CA TYR A 735 -28.59 -9.86 5.39
C TYR A 735 -28.46 -8.38 5.72
N PHE A 736 -29.57 -7.66 5.62
CA PHE A 736 -29.66 -6.22 5.86
C PHE A 736 -30.80 -5.90 6.82
N LYS A 737 -30.55 -4.93 7.69
CA LYS A 737 -31.53 -4.35 8.62
C LYS A 737 -31.44 -2.83 8.52
N ARG A 738 -32.59 -2.18 8.30
CA ARG A 738 -32.65 -0.73 8.11
C ARG A 738 -32.82 -0.01 9.45
N GLY A 739 -31.84 0.80 9.84
CA GLY A 739 -31.87 1.56 11.08
C GLY A 739 -32.37 0.74 12.27
N ASN A 740 -33.35 1.29 12.99
CA ASN A 740 -33.97 0.66 14.16
C ASN A 740 -35.11 -0.35 13.84
N SER A 741 -35.26 -0.84 12.60
CA SER A 741 -36.27 -1.86 12.27
C SER A 741 -35.89 -3.20 12.90
N ASP A 742 -36.82 -3.97 13.47
CA ASP A 742 -36.53 -5.34 13.95
C ASP A 742 -36.47 -6.39 12.82
N GLU A 743 -36.65 -5.99 11.57
CA GLU A 743 -36.75 -6.91 10.42
C GLU A 743 -35.41 -7.06 9.71
N TRP A 744 -34.88 -8.28 9.72
CA TRP A 744 -33.78 -8.70 8.86
C TRP A 744 -34.32 -9.26 7.55
N ARG A 745 -33.72 -8.86 6.43
CA ARG A 745 -34.02 -9.41 5.11
C ARG A 745 -32.74 -9.83 4.44
N SER A 746 -32.74 -10.98 3.77
CA SER A 746 -31.61 -11.37 2.94
C SER A 746 -31.46 -10.41 1.75
N PHE A 747 -30.25 -10.25 1.24
CA PHE A 747 -29.99 -9.37 0.10
C PHE A 747 -30.88 -9.70 -1.12
N PRO A 748 -31.09 -10.98 -1.51
CA PRO A 748 -32.00 -11.32 -2.60
C PRO A 748 -33.46 -10.90 -2.34
N GLU A 749 -33.90 -10.83 -1.09
CA GLU A 749 -35.27 -10.46 -0.73
C GLU A 749 -35.53 -8.95 -0.78
N LEU A 750 -34.49 -8.10 -0.74
CA LEU A 750 -34.67 -6.65 -0.60
C LEU A 750 -35.39 -5.99 -1.78
N GLY A 751 -35.37 -6.60 -2.97
CA GLY A 751 -36.02 -6.07 -4.17
C GLY A 751 -35.34 -4.81 -4.73
N ILE A 752 -34.10 -4.53 -4.30
CA ILE A 752 -33.22 -3.51 -4.86
C ILE A 752 -32.01 -4.20 -5.49
N PRO A 753 -31.42 -3.64 -6.56
CA PRO A 753 -30.25 -4.24 -7.21
C PRO A 753 -29.02 -4.03 -6.32
N ILE A 754 -28.70 -5.04 -5.50
CA ILE A 754 -27.42 -5.16 -4.81
C ILE A 754 -26.48 -5.95 -5.73
N PRO A 755 -25.24 -5.50 -5.96
CA PRO A 755 -24.27 -6.28 -6.70
C PRO A 755 -24.12 -7.69 -6.09
N ALA A 756 -24.11 -8.72 -6.94
CA ALA A 756 -23.83 -10.07 -6.48
C ALA A 756 -22.36 -10.19 -6.09
N GLY A 757 -22.08 -10.85 -4.97
CA GLY A 757 -20.74 -11.04 -4.46
C GLY A 757 -20.71 -11.56 -3.03
N ALA A 758 -19.53 -11.96 -2.57
CA ALA A 758 -19.25 -12.32 -1.19
C ALA A 758 -18.70 -11.10 -0.44
N LEU A 759 -19.32 -10.76 0.69
CA LEU A 759 -18.77 -9.76 1.60
C LEU A 759 -17.49 -10.32 2.24
N MET A 760 -16.41 -9.55 2.18
CA MET A 760 -15.08 -9.95 2.65
C MET A 760 -14.95 -9.79 4.15
N VAL A 761 -15.66 -10.65 4.88
CA VAL A 761 -15.66 -10.78 6.32
C VAL A 761 -15.28 -12.22 6.65
N ARG A 762 -14.22 -12.43 7.43
CA ARG A 762 -13.70 -13.76 7.74
C ARG A 762 -13.66 -13.99 9.26
N PRO A 763 -14.50 -14.88 9.82
CA PRO A 763 -14.36 -15.35 11.19
C PRO A 763 -13.05 -16.11 11.36
N VAL A 764 -12.26 -15.77 12.38
CA VAL A 764 -11.06 -16.52 12.78
C VAL A 764 -11.36 -17.30 14.05
N VAL A 765 -11.24 -18.63 13.99
CA VAL A 765 -11.63 -19.57 15.04
C VAL A 765 -10.44 -20.39 15.54
N GLY A 766 -10.63 -21.18 16.58
CA GLY A 766 -9.62 -22.11 17.09
C GLY A 766 -9.06 -21.73 18.47
N SER A 767 -7.92 -22.32 18.81
CA SER A 767 -7.32 -22.19 20.15
C SER A 767 -6.30 -21.06 20.28
N GLU A 768 -5.67 -20.69 19.18
CA GLU A 768 -4.61 -19.68 19.16
C GLU A 768 -5.16 -18.25 19.15
N THR A 769 -4.38 -17.30 19.66
CA THR A 769 -4.69 -15.87 19.57
C THR A 769 -4.10 -15.32 18.27
N PRO A 770 -4.92 -14.82 17.34
CA PRO A 770 -4.42 -14.25 16.09
C PRO A 770 -3.58 -13.00 16.35
N VAL A 771 -2.74 -12.66 15.38
CA VAL A 771 -2.05 -11.36 15.37
C VAL A 771 -3.08 -10.28 15.02
N ALA A 772 -3.27 -9.32 15.93
CA ALA A 772 -4.10 -8.16 15.65
C ALA A 772 -3.43 -7.29 14.58
N THR A 773 -4.26 -6.61 13.78
CA THR A 773 -3.80 -5.40 13.11
C THR A 773 -3.76 -4.31 14.17
N SER A 774 -2.64 -4.26 14.90
CA SER A 774 -2.46 -3.34 16.02
C SER A 774 -1.72 -2.09 15.58
N THR A 775 -2.11 -0.95 16.12
CA THR A 775 -1.17 0.16 16.28
C THR A 775 -0.37 -0.03 17.57
N GLU A 776 0.87 0.46 17.65
CA GLU A 776 1.55 0.49 18.96
C GLU A 776 0.75 1.37 19.93
N GLU A 777 0.53 0.90 21.16
CA GLU A 777 0.03 1.77 22.23
C GLU A 777 0.99 2.95 22.41
N ALA A 778 0.59 4.17 22.03
CA ALA A 778 1.43 5.31 22.34
C ALA A 778 1.59 5.41 23.86
N THR A 779 2.84 5.34 24.29
CA THR A 779 3.17 5.29 25.71
C THR A 779 2.84 6.66 26.32
N GLU A 780 1.86 6.70 27.23
CA GLU A 780 1.54 7.90 27.98
C GLU A 780 2.71 8.19 28.94
N ALA A 781 3.59 9.14 28.62
CA ALA A 781 4.49 9.78 29.59
C ALA A 781 5.45 10.80 28.93
N PHE A 782 4.99 12.03 28.72
CA PHE A 782 5.91 13.17 28.83
C PHE A 782 5.37 14.21 29.80
N GLN A 783 6.27 14.92 30.48
CA GLN A 783 5.88 15.95 31.44
C GLN A 783 5.52 17.24 30.69
N LEU A 784 4.22 17.54 30.63
CA LEU A 784 3.71 18.83 30.16
C LEU A 784 3.12 19.63 31.31
N LYS A 785 3.68 20.82 31.58
CA LYS A 785 3.12 21.77 32.54
C LYS A 785 2.25 22.78 31.78
N VAL A 786 1.01 22.96 32.26
CA VAL A 786 0.00 23.83 31.66
C VAL A 786 -0.49 24.81 32.72
N PHE A 787 -0.38 26.12 32.47
CA PHE A 787 -0.69 27.14 33.47
C PHE A 787 -1.02 28.52 32.86
N PRO A 788 -1.78 29.39 33.54
CA PRO A 788 -2.55 29.11 34.75
C PRO A 788 -3.71 28.15 34.44
N ASN A 789 -4.13 27.38 35.44
CA ASN A 789 -5.31 26.53 35.36
C ASN A 789 -6.04 26.64 36.72
N PRO A 790 -7.16 27.37 36.83
CA PRO A 790 -7.97 27.92 35.73
C PRO A 790 -7.32 29.05 34.91
N ALA A 791 -7.72 29.20 33.65
CA ALA A 791 -7.23 30.22 32.71
C ALA A 791 -8.32 31.23 32.34
N GLN A 792 -8.03 32.54 32.48
CA GLN A 792 -8.96 33.64 32.17
C GLN A 792 -8.70 34.31 30.81
N GLY A 793 -7.87 33.69 29.96
CA GLY A 793 -7.60 34.21 28.62
C GLY A 793 -6.39 33.62 27.91
N LEU A 794 -5.30 33.33 28.63
CA LEU A 794 -4.09 32.71 28.07
C LEU A 794 -3.73 31.44 28.82
N LEU A 795 -3.32 30.41 28.07
CA LEU A 795 -2.82 29.14 28.57
C LEU A 795 -1.37 28.97 28.10
N ASN A 796 -0.42 28.79 29.02
CA ASN A 796 0.99 28.57 28.72
C ASN A 796 1.30 27.07 28.75
N PHE A 797 2.14 26.63 27.84
CA PHE A 797 2.64 25.25 27.77
C PHE A 797 4.14 25.24 28.04
N LEU A 798 4.59 24.31 28.88
CA LEU A 798 6.01 24.07 29.13
C LEU A 798 6.26 22.56 29.05
N PRO A 799 6.68 22.03 27.89
CA PRO A 799 7.12 20.65 27.77
C PRO A 799 8.48 20.48 28.49
N ALA A 800 8.71 19.31 29.09
CA ALA A 800 9.96 19.02 29.82
C ALA A 800 11.15 18.70 28.90
N GLU A 801 10.88 18.35 27.64
CA GLU A 801 11.85 17.92 26.63
C GLU A 801 11.32 18.27 25.22
N GLY A 802 12.17 18.33 24.21
CA GLY A 802 11.77 18.66 22.83
C GLY A 802 11.45 20.14 22.55
N ALA A 803 11.36 20.50 21.28
CA ALA A 803 10.94 21.84 20.85
C ALA A 803 9.41 21.90 20.71
N TYR A 804 8.80 23.07 20.87
CA TYR A 804 7.34 23.27 20.69
C TYR A 804 6.80 22.73 19.36
N GLY A 805 7.62 22.84 18.30
CA GLY A 805 7.29 22.33 16.98
C GLY A 805 7.19 20.81 16.90
N ASP A 806 7.68 20.07 17.90
CA ASP A 806 7.62 18.60 17.99
C ASP A 806 6.29 18.10 18.57
N TYR A 807 5.44 19.04 19.01
CA TYR A 807 4.20 18.74 19.70
C TYR A 807 2.97 19.25 18.95
N ARG A 808 1.90 18.48 18.98
CA ARG A 808 0.55 18.90 18.57
C ARG A 808 -0.36 18.94 19.78
N ILE A 809 -1.26 19.91 19.83
CA ILE A 809 -2.31 20.01 20.85
C ILE A 809 -3.70 19.93 20.25
N GLU A 810 -4.60 19.29 20.98
CA GLU A 810 -6.04 19.27 20.73
C GLU A 810 -6.77 19.66 22.02
N LEU A 811 -7.77 20.53 21.91
CA LEU A 811 -8.57 20.95 23.05
C LEU A 811 -10.02 20.52 22.81
N TYR A 812 -10.58 19.78 23.76
CA TYR A 812 -11.95 19.28 23.73
C TYR A 812 -12.76 19.93 24.83
N ASN A 813 -14.00 20.32 24.56
CA ASN A 813 -14.92 20.80 25.59
C ASN A 813 -15.47 19.62 26.43
N SER A 814 -16.24 19.93 27.47
CA SER A 814 -16.87 18.92 28.34
C SER A 814 -17.88 17.98 27.66
N LEU A 815 -18.31 18.29 26.43
CA LEU A 815 -19.16 17.44 25.59
C LEU A 815 -18.34 16.59 24.61
N GLY A 816 -17.00 16.69 24.66
CA GLY A 816 -16.12 15.95 23.77
C GLY A 816 -15.91 16.58 22.39
N GLN A 817 -16.48 17.75 22.13
CA GLN A 817 -16.30 18.43 20.85
C GLN A 817 -14.92 19.07 20.82
N ARG A 818 -14.17 18.82 19.74
CA ARG A 818 -12.87 19.45 19.52
C ARG A 818 -13.05 20.92 19.16
N VAL A 819 -12.59 21.81 20.04
CA VAL A 819 -12.68 23.27 19.88
C VAL A 819 -11.38 23.91 19.39
N HIS A 820 -10.26 23.18 19.44
CA HIS A 820 -8.98 23.63 18.92
C HIS A 820 -8.09 22.45 18.50
N GLN A 821 -7.28 22.65 17.46
CA GLN A 821 -6.23 21.74 17.04
C GLN A 821 -5.10 22.55 16.38
N GLY A 822 -3.85 22.16 16.62
CA GLY A 822 -2.69 22.79 15.98
C GLY A 822 -1.36 22.37 16.61
N PRO A 823 -0.22 22.84 16.08
CA PRO A 823 1.07 22.70 16.76
C PRO A 823 1.00 23.35 18.15
N MET A 824 1.75 22.83 19.12
CA MET A 824 1.80 23.39 20.47
C MET A 824 2.48 24.77 20.42
N PRO A 825 1.78 25.87 20.72
CA PRO A 825 2.43 27.17 20.88
C PRO A 825 3.05 27.27 22.29
N ALA A 826 3.91 28.26 22.51
CA ALA A 826 4.30 28.63 23.87
C ALA A 826 3.09 29.13 24.69
N GLN A 827 2.15 29.83 24.02
CA GLN A 827 0.93 30.38 24.61
C GLN A 827 -0.27 30.21 23.67
N LEU A 828 -1.42 29.80 24.21
CA LEU A 828 -2.70 29.72 23.49
C LEU A 828 -3.69 30.72 24.09
N ASN A 829 -4.30 31.55 23.24
CA ASN A 829 -5.44 32.37 23.64
C ASN A 829 -6.70 31.52 23.72
N VAL A 830 -7.19 31.36 24.95
CA VAL A 830 -8.36 30.58 25.33
C VAL A 830 -9.57 31.44 25.67
N GLY A 831 -9.44 32.77 25.69
CA GLY A 831 -10.53 33.70 26.01
C GLY A 831 -11.67 33.73 24.99
N ARG A 832 -11.48 33.08 23.83
CA ARG A 832 -12.53 32.87 22.82
C ARG A 832 -13.42 31.66 23.11
N PHE A 833 -13.04 30.80 24.06
CA PHE A 833 -13.80 29.61 24.43
C PHE A 833 -14.73 29.93 25.61
N ALA A 834 -15.88 29.26 25.67
CA ALA A 834 -16.83 29.44 26.77
C ALA A 834 -16.22 28.96 28.10
N SER A 835 -16.63 29.56 29.21
CA SER A 835 -16.18 29.13 30.54
C SER A 835 -16.63 27.68 30.81
N GLY A 836 -15.72 26.83 31.26
CA GLY A 836 -16.00 25.41 31.51
C GLY A 836 -14.77 24.53 31.64
N LEU A 837 -15.02 23.22 31.80
CA LEU A 837 -13.98 22.18 31.81
C LEU A 837 -13.64 21.77 30.37
N TYR A 838 -12.34 21.71 30.09
CA TYR A 838 -11.75 21.27 28.85
C TYR A 838 -10.71 20.16 29.09
N PHE A 839 -10.52 19.34 28.07
CA PHE A 839 -9.47 18.33 28.02
C PHE A 839 -8.46 18.72 26.95
N LEU A 840 -7.23 18.96 27.35
CA LEU A 840 -6.10 19.18 26.47
C LEU A 840 -5.40 17.84 26.25
N LYS A 841 -5.35 17.38 24.99
CA LYS A 841 -4.46 16.30 24.54
C LYS A 841 -3.24 16.96 23.91
N ALA A 842 -2.04 16.51 24.27
CA ALA A 842 -0.80 16.93 23.66
C ALA A 842 0.01 15.70 23.25
N ALA A 843 0.50 15.67 22.02
CA ALA A 843 1.25 14.54 21.47
C ALA A 843 2.60 15.02 20.93
N ASN A 844 3.68 14.32 21.29
CA ASN A 844 5.00 14.46 20.68
C ASN A 844 5.08 13.48 19.51
N PHE A 845 5.14 13.99 18.29
CA PHE A 845 5.16 13.13 17.11
C PHE A 845 6.55 12.55 16.80
N ARG A 846 7.62 13.01 17.45
CA ARG A 846 8.97 12.42 17.31
C ARG A 846 9.16 11.18 18.17
N THR A 847 8.61 11.20 19.39
CA THR A 847 8.78 10.11 20.36
C THR A 847 7.56 9.19 20.43
N ASN A 848 6.52 9.50 19.65
CA ASN A 848 5.20 8.85 19.72
C ASN A 848 4.63 8.77 21.15
N ARG A 849 4.86 9.81 21.96
CA ARG A 849 4.35 9.91 23.35
C ARG A 849 3.27 10.97 23.41
N TRP A 850 2.23 10.76 24.21
CA TRP A 850 1.20 11.76 24.45
C TRP A 850 0.95 11.98 25.94
N VAL A 851 0.19 13.04 26.24
CA VAL A 851 -0.23 13.38 27.59
C VAL A 851 -1.56 14.12 27.54
N GLN A 852 -2.42 13.86 28.52
CA GLN A 852 -3.65 14.61 28.70
C GLN A 852 -3.61 15.48 29.97
N ARG A 853 -4.23 16.66 29.88
CA ARG A 853 -4.40 17.61 30.99
C ARG A 853 -5.83 18.11 31.02
N ARG A 854 -6.39 18.19 32.22
CA ARG A 854 -7.64 18.92 32.47
C ARG A 854 -7.33 20.40 32.55
N VAL A 855 -8.07 21.23 31.82
CA VAL A 855 -7.94 22.69 31.82
C VAL A 855 -9.31 23.30 32.12
N VAL A 856 -9.37 24.24 33.06
CA VAL A 856 -10.56 25.03 33.35
C VAL A 856 -10.38 26.40 32.72
N ILE A 857 -11.35 26.83 31.91
CA ILE A 857 -11.39 28.18 31.33
C ILE A 857 -12.48 28.96 32.08
N GLU A 858 -12.15 30.15 32.55
CA GLU A 858 -13.05 31.04 33.32
C GLU A 858 -13.47 32.27 32.52
#